data_AF-A0AA40ANB3-F1
#
_entry.id   AF-A0AA40ANB3-F1
#
_cell.length_a   1.000
_cell.length_b   1.000
_cell.length_c   1.000
_cell.angle_alpha   90.00
_cell.angle_beta   90.00
_cell.angle_gamma   90.00
#
_symmetry.space_group_name_H-M   'P 1'
#
loop_
_entity.id
_entity.type
_entity.pdbx_description
1 polymer ?
#
loop_
_entity_poly.entity_id
_entity_poly.type
_entity_poly.pdbx_seq_one_letter_code
_entity_poly.pdbx_strand_id
1 'polypeptide(L)'
;MADAAFKPEKDYSKEVDQQLPEAEQLAKTDLQAAIEKLSVLEKQARQASDLASTSRILVAIVTLCKNAGNWALLNEQTLILSKKHGQLKQAITKMVQTVMDFLDQTPTLDIKLSVIETLRTVTEGKIFVEVERARVTKILSDIKKQQGDLKAATDILCELQVETFGSMERREKVEFILAQVGLCIEMGDWTQAGILSRKISTRYLARKPKKTPEQLEKEQKEREKKAKAGEEVPEVKEDDVTDLKLQYYQQQITLAKHDSKYLDACKHYRQVLDTEAVEEDPAKLRAVLQRIIYFIILAPYDNEQHDLLHRIHKDTRNTAVPKDAELLELFTVQELMRWPEVSKAFGPHLCSTEIFDSAEGQSKDEKAFGRWQDLRKRVIEHNVRVVAKYYTRIQMGRLTQLLDLTEDETEKYISELVTSKTVYAKIDRPARVVNFAKPRDADDILNEWSFNMKSLLGLLERVDHLITKEEMMARIQPGAKMKKSKPSKNGDRLKLNKHPYQKMPFKISSKPFVYCVGNPKFDPAKAVQDVETHRAAMELLNEKNDFEGAIRLWFGLPEREKDEYVYHAVASVTLPQVQSVVELRGRNGLHGWYDGGGEKGGEYYSQFLNQTNSLPDIPPPPPPSVSDIHSYTHLFSPSHSPSSSLKSFVSNAKKDSIRSMVSSNLTSKRYLHPSYPGLVIPKVKNLATIPLNPYLDFWEWSCKNLEWCGPVGGQGLRSHHLLPVLMHHFGCVVPSCEALSIIKNLALEGVGGRGSSNVNSATNNNNSSSSGSQNGAGDKAGNGDGNGSADGGIITSNITNGHSAVSTTENRTENGIGHGAVAGKKTKNKKAAKTPKPPPLKILDVGSGNGYWSFMLRQYGLETVAVDNMQSEWRVNWIPNTHLTTGTSFLKSLPRPQHKNHILLLVYPITGPDGNGSFTRDLIKEYKGDVVIVSGTQNGNGYTGFGRGKGSMDEFMLESPEQKGKWEKIAQVPLPSFAGRDEGLFVYVRGQAGEK
;
A
#
# COMPACT_ATOMS: atom_id res chain seq x y z
N MET A 1 30.90 -10.20 -10.30
CA MET A 1 30.89 -10.71 -11.69
C MET A 1 31.62 -12.04 -11.69
N ALA A 2 31.19 -13.03 -12.48
CA ALA A 2 31.96 -14.25 -12.66
C ALA A 2 32.99 -14.02 -13.79
N ASP A 3 34.28 -13.98 -13.48
CA ASP A 3 35.32 -14.10 -14.49
C ASP A 3 35.18 -15.51 -15.11
N ALA A 4 34.89 -15.59 -16.41
CA ALA A 4 34.77 -16.88 -17.09
C ALA A 4 36.13 -17.59 -17.04
N ALA A 5 36.13 -18.85 -16.57
CA ALA A 5 37.34 -19.64 -16.46
C ALA A 5 37.90 -19.96 -17.86
N PHE A 6 38.87 -19.16 -18.30
CA PHE A 6 39.72 -19.51 -19.44
C PHE A 6 40.33 -20.88 -19.17
N LYS A 7 40.16 -21.82 -20.11
CA LYS A 7 40.94 -23.06 -20.07
C LYS A 7 42.41 -22.69 -20.25
N PRO A 8 43.34 -23.24 -19.45
CA PRO A 8 44.76 -23.02 -19.65
C PRO A 8 45.18 -23.57 -21.02
N GLU A 9 46.06 -22.86 -21.72
CA GLU A 9 46.57 -23.31 -23.03
C GLU A 9 47.50 -24.52 -22.88
N LYS A 10 48.19 -24.60 -21.74
CA LYS A 10 48.91 -25.77 -21.23
C LYS A 10 48.77 -25.84 -19.72
N ASP A 11 48.45 -27.02 -19.21
CA ASP A 11 48.49 -27.35 -17.77
C ASP A 11 49.93 -27.59 -17.33
N TYR A 12 50.40 -26.85 -16.32
CA TYR A 12 51.73 -26.97 -15.72
C TYR A 12 51.73 -27.71 -14.37
N SER A 13 50.59 -28.24 -13.92
CA SER A 13 50.42 -28.79 -12.56
C SER A 13 51.47 -29.84 -12.20
N LYS A 14 51.83 -30.71 -13.15
CA LYS A 14 52.85 -31.77 -12.96
C LYS A 14 54.26 -31.22 -12.81
N GLU A 15 54.59 -30.16 -13.54
CA GLU A 15 55.89 -29.49 -13.46
C GLU A 15 55.99 -28.72 -12.13
N VAL A 16 54.87 -28.18 -11.63
CA VAL A 16 54.75 -27.60 -10.27
C VAL A 16 54.88 -28.65 -9.17
N ASP A 17 54.20 -29.80 -9.29
CA ASP A 17 54.25 -30.88 -8.30
C ASP A 17 55.66 -31.47 -8.14
N GLN A 18 56.45 -31.51 -9.22
CA GLN A 18 57.86 -31.91 -9.14
C GLN A 18 58.75 -30.79 -8.57
N GLN A 19 58.63 -29.55 -9.06
CA GLN A 19 59.59 -28.50 -8.72
C GLN A 19 59.37 -27.84 -7.36
N LEU A 20 58.17 -27.91 -6.78
CA LEU A 20 57.90 -27.35 -5.44
C LEU A 20 58.73 -28.05 -4.34
N PRO A 21 58.73 -29.40 -4.17
CA PRO A 21 59.57 -30.06 -3.18
C PRO A 21 61.07 -29.86 -3.41
N GLU A 22 61.51 -29.79 -4.68
CA GLU A 22 62.90 -29.48 -5.02
C GLU A 22 63.28 -28.06 -4.57
N ALA A 23 62.40 -27.07 -4.75
CA ALA A 23 62.60 -25.69 -4.30
C ALA A 23 62.55 -25.56 -2.76
N GLU A 24 61.68 -26.31 -2.08
CA GLU A 24 61.61 -26.37 -0.60
C GLU A 24 62.86 -26.99 0.03
N GLN A 25 63.54 -27.91 -0.67
CA GLN A 25 64.85 -28.42 -0.24
C GLN A 25 65.97 -27.42 -0.53
N LEU A 26 66.01 -26.84 -1.73
CA LEU A 26 67.00 -25.83 -2.11
C LEU A 26 66.97 -24.59 -1.19
N ALA A 27 65.77 -24.12 -0.81
CA ALA A 27 65.59 -22.96 0.05
C ALA A 27 66.19 -23.09 1.47
N LYS A 28 66.58 -24.31 1.89
CA LYS A 28 67.29 -24.55 3.17
C LYS A 28 68.79 -24.27 3.08
N THR A 29 69.33 -24.19 1.86
CA THR A 29 70.74 -23.88 1.58
C THR A 29 70.92 -22.58 0.80
N ASP A 30 70.03 -22.27 -0.14
CA ASP A 30 69.99 -21.02 -0.90
C ASP A 30 68.52 -20.65 -1.21
N LEU A 31 68.03 -19.63 -0.52
CA LEU A 31 66.68 -19.10 -0.68
C LEU A 31 66.51 -18.36 -2.02
N GLN A 32 67.56 -17.70 -2.51
CA GLN A 32 67.48 -16.87 -3.72
C GLN A 32 67.39 -17.75 -4.96
N ALA A 33 68.24 -18.78 -5.06
CA ALA A 33 68.20 -19.76 -6.14
C ALA A 33 66.84 -20.51 -6.21
N ALA A 34 66.23 -20.79 -5.06
CA ALA A 34 64.89 -21.38 -5.01
C ALA A 34 63.80 -20.45 -5.57
N ILE A 35 63.86 -19.14 -5.22
CA ILE A 35 62.91 -18.13 -5.72
C ILE A 35 63.12 -17.85 -7.21
N GLU A 36 64.35 -17.88 -7.72
CA GLU A 36 64.65 -17.74 -9.15
C GLU A 36 64.10 -18.92 -9.96
N LYS A 37 64.34 -20.17 -9.50
CA LYS A 37 63.78 -21.38 -10.12
C LYS A 37 62.25 -21.32 -10.20
N LEU A 38 61.59 -20.98 -9.10
CA LEU A 38 60.13 -20.80 -9.08
C LEU A 38 59.66 -19.62 -9.95
N SER A 39 60.45 -18.54 -10.05
CA SER A 39 60.12 -17.38 -10.91
C SER A 39 60.18 -17.67 -12.41
N VAL A 40 60.99 -18.64 -12.85
CA VAL A 40 60.98 -19.13 -14.25
C VAL A 40 59.69 -19.90 -14.53
N LEU A 41 59.29 -20.79 -13.62
CA LEU A 41 58.05 -21.58 -13.75
C LEU A 41 56.79 -20.67 -13.64
N GLU A 42 56.82 -19.66 -12.77
CA GLU A 42 55.79 -18.61 -12.65
C GLU A 42 55.56 -17.90 -13.98
N LYS A 43 56.64 -17.52 -14.68
CA LYS A 43 56.56 -16.88 -16.00
C LYS A 43 55.89 -17.79 -17.03
N GLN A 44 56.23 -19.09 -17.04
CA GLN A 44 55.66 -20.06 -17.98
C GLN A 44 54.17 -20.32 -17.71
N ALA A 45 53.79 -20.60 -16.46
CA ALA A 45 52.40 -20.82 -16.06
C ALA A 45 51.53 -19.58 -16.30
N ARG A 46 52.04 -18.38 -15.99
CA ARG A 46 51.35 -17.11 -16.28
C ARG A 46 51.14 -16.89 -17.78
N GLN A 47 52.14 -17.20 -18.62
CA GLN A 47 52.01 -17.06 -20.08
C GLN A 47 50.95 -18.01 -20.68
N ALA A 48 50.78 -19.22 -20.13
CA ALA A 48 49.73 -20.16 -20.55
C ALA A 48 48.36 -19.95 -19.88
N SER A 49 48.20 -18.86 -19.10
CA SER A 49 47.02 -18.55 -18.29
C SER A 49 46.63 -19.63 -17.25
N ASP A 50 47.58 -20.46 -16.80
CA ASP A 50 47.35 -21.49 -15.79
C ASP A 50 47.24 -20.87 -14.39
N LEU A 51 46.00 -20.58 -13.98
CA LEU A 51 45.68 -20.05 -12.66
C LEU A 51 46.05 -21.02 -11.52
N ALA A 52 45.94 -22.33 -11.71
CA ALA A 52 46.14 -23.30 -10.64
C ALA A 52 47.64 -23.36 -10.28
N SER A 53 48.49 -23.56 -11.28
CA SER A 53 49.95 -23.54 -11.15
C SER A 53 50.45 -22.18 -10.67
N THR A 54 50.03 -21.08 -11.31
CA THR A 54 50.46 -19.72 -10.94
C THR A 54 50.11 -19.39 -9.49
N SER A 55 48.89 -19.72 -9.04
CA SER A 55 48.49 -19.51 -7.63
C SER A 55 49.41 -20.25 -6.65
N ARG A 56 49.72 -21.54 -6.93
CA ARG A 56 50.57 -22.36 -6.05
C ARG A 56 52.00 -21.82 -5.99
N ILE A 57 52.56 -21.38 -7.11
CA ILE A 57 53.92 -20.85 -7.18
C ILE A 57 54.05 -19.52 -6.41
N LEU A 58 53.09 -18.61 -6.53
CA LEU A 58 53.09 -17.34 -5.78
C LEU A 58 53.01 -17.60 -4.25
N VAL A 59 52.11 -18.49 -3.83
CA VAL A 59 51.95 -18.90 -2.42
C VAL A 59 53.24 -19.56 -1.90
N ALA A 60 53.90 -20.39 -2.71
CA ALA A 60 55.16 -21.04 -2.34
C ALA A 60 56.30 -20.03 -2.14
N ILE A 61 56.53 -19.10 -3.08
CA ILE A 61 57.59 -18.07 -2.96
C ILE A 61 57.43 -17.27 -1.65
N VAL A 62 56.20 -16.85 -1.35
CA VAL A 62 55.82 -16.16 -0.10
C VAL A 62 56.09 -17.05 1.13
N THR A 63 55.70 -18.33 1.08
CA THR A 63 55.88 -19.27 2.20
C THR A 63 57.35 -19.60 2.46
N LEU A 64 58.18 -19.70 1.43
CA LEU A 64 59.63 -19.90 1.56
C LEU A 64 60.31 -18.71 2.26
N CYS A 65 59.97 -17.47 1.87
CA CYS A 65 60.51 -16.27 2.52
C CYS A 65 60.17 -16.23 4.02
N LYS A 66 58.92 -16.58 4.37
CA LYS A 66 58.45 -16.68 5.76
C LYS A 66 59.11 -17.82 6.54
N ASN A 67 59.29 -18.99 5.93
CA ASN A 67 59.93 -20.14 6.59
C ASN A 67 61.44 -19.91 6.82
N ALA A 68 62.10 -19.11 5.99
CA ALA A 68 63.46 -18.63 6.20
C ALA A 68 63.56 -17.41 7.16
N GLY A 69 62.43 -16.90 7.66
CA GLY A 69 62.37 -15.74 8.56
C GLY A 69 62.71 -14.39 7.90
N ASN A 70 62.89 -14.33 6.57
CA ASN A 70 63.30 -13.13 5.86
C ASN A 70 62.09 -12.30 5.41
N TRP A 71 61.55 -11.54 6.35
CA TRP A 71 60.39 -10.65 6.13
C TRP A 71 60.67 -9.48 5.17
N ALA A 72 61.93 -9.04 5.03
CA ALA A 72 62.31 -8.01 4.07
C ALA A 72 62.19 -8.53 2.62
N LEU A 73 62.74 -9.71 2.36
CA LEU A 73 62.62 -10.38 1.06
C LEU A 73 61.17 -10.77 0.76
N LEU A 74 60.38 -11.17 1.77
CA LEU A 74 58.94 -11.38 1.60
C LEU A 74 58.24 -10.12 1.06
N ASN A 75 58.51 -8.96 1.66
CA ASN A 75 57.91 -7.70 1.23
C ASN A 75 58.32 -7.32 -0.20
N GLU A 76 59.61 -7.48 -0.54
CA GLU A 76 60.12 -7.23 -1.89
C GLU A 76 59.47 -8.17 -2.93
N GLN A 77 59.45 -9.49 -2.69
CA GLN A 77 58.85 -10.45 -3.62
C GLN A 77 57.34 -10.24 -3.77
N THR A 78 56.62 -9.94 -2.69
CA THR A 78 55.19 -9.60 -2.74
C THR A 78 54.95 -8.36 -3.61
N LEU A 79 55.78 -7.32 -3.48
CA LEU A 79 55.71 -6.12 -4.29
C LEU A 79 55.99 -6.41 -5.77
N ILE A 80 57.07 -7.15 -6.07
CA ILE A 80 57.47 -7.55 -7.43
C ILE A 80 56.38 -8.38 -8.10
N LEU A 81 55.96 -9.49 -7.48
CA LEU A 81 54.96 -10.43 -8.02
C LEU A 81 53.61 -9.73 -8.30
N SER A 82 53.22 -8.77 -7.47
CA SER A 82 51.99 -7.97 -7.65
C SER A 82 52.08 -6.88 -8.73
N LYS A 83 53.29 -6.58 -9.24
CA LYS A 83 53.58 -5.59 -10.29
C LYS A 83 53.99 -6.23 -11.63
N LYS A 84 54.25 -7.55 -11.69
CA LYS A 84 54.56 -8.25 -12.95
C LYS A 84 53.42 -8.09 -13.97
N HIS A 85 53.75 -7.66 -15.19
CA HIS A 85 52.77 -7.48 -16.27
C HIS A 85 52.12 -8.81 -16.68
N GLY A 86 50.80 -8.78 -16.90
CA GLY A 86 49.99 -9.95 -17.24
C GLY A 86 49.67 -10.91 -16.08
N GLN A 87 49.83 -10.48 -14.82
CA GLN A 87 49.57 -11.36 -13.67
C GLN A 87 48.08 -11.63 -13.43
N LEU A 88 47.76 -12.89 -13.11
CA LEU A 88 46.40 -13.38 -12.91
C LEU A 88 45.83 -12.84 -11.59
N LYS A 89 44.71 -12.11 -11.65
CA LYS A 89 44.06 -11.44 -10.50
C LYS A 89 43.91 -12.37 -9.29
N GLN A 90 43.30 -13.53 -9.48
CA GLN A 90 43.03 -14.49 -8.40
C GLN A 90 44.31 -15.12 -7.80
N ALA A 91 45.42 -15.17 -8.55
CA ALA A 91 46.71 -15.60 -8.00
C ALA A 91 47.30 -14.51 -7.08
N ILE A 92 47.15 -13.23 -7.43
CA ILE A 92 47.48 -12.10 -6.54
C ILE A 92 46.59 -12.14 -5.28
N THR A 93 45.28 -12.36 -5.41
CA THR A 93 44.37 -12.45 -4.25
C THR A 93 44.81 -13.54 -3.28
N LYS A 94 45.09 -14.76 -3.75
CA LYS A 94 45.57 -15.87 -2.90
C LYS A 94 46.94 -15.58 -2.25
N MET A 95 47.85 -14.93 -2.99
CA MET A 95 49.13 -14.49 -2.45
C MET A 95 48.93 -13.48 -1.32
N VAL A 96 48.12 -12.44 -1.53
CA VAL A 96 47.83 -11.39 -0.54
C VAL A 96 47.16 -11.99 0.71
N GLN A 97 46.19 -12.88 0.55
CA GLN A 97 45.54 -13.58 1.66
C GLN A 97 46.55 -14.40 2.47
N THR A 98 47.45 -15.14 1.82
CA THR A 98 48.51 -15.91 2.51
C THR A 98 49.47 -15.00 3.30
N VAL A 99 49.83 -13.83 2.75
CA VAL A 99 50.67 -12.85 3.48
C VAL A 99 49.92 -12.23 4.67
N MET A 100 48.59 -12.06 4.57
CA MET A 100 47.76 -11.61 5.71
C MET A 100 47.74 -12.65 6.84
N ASP A 101 47.62 -13.95 6.53
CA ASP A 101 47.66 -15.04 7.52
C ASP A 101 49.01 -15.14 8.26
N PHE A 102 50.07 -14.53 7.71
CA PHE A 102 51.39 -14.44 8.35
C PHE A 102 51.52 -13.25 9.32
N LEU A 103 50.60 -12.28 9.31
CA LEU A 103 50.67 -11.07 10.17
C LEU A 103 50.61 -11.38 11.66
N ASP A 104 49.97 -12.47 12.07
CA ASP A 104 49.92 -12.90 13.49
C ASP A 104 51.09 -13.83 13.87
N GLN A 105 51.96 -14.14 12.91
CA GLN A 105 53.17 -14.95 13.09
C GLN A 105 54.46 -14.10 13.02
N THR A 106 54.34 -12.77 12.92
CA THR A 106 55.49 -11.83 12.90
C THR A 106 56.11 -11.69 14.29
N PRO A 107 57.46 -11.74 14.44
CA PRO A 107 58.11 -11.75 15.75
C PRO A 107 58.23 -10.37 16.43
N THR A 108 58.08 -9.26 15.70
CA THR A 108 58.11 -7.90 16.25
C THR A 108 57.04 -7.01 15.63
N LEU A 109 56.63 -5.95 16.36
CA LEU A 109 55.63 -4.99 15.91
C LEU A 109 56.09 -4.20 14.66
N ASP A 110 57.37 -3.87 14.57
CA ASP A 110 57.94 -3.12 13.44
C ASP A 110 57.90 -3.95 12.14
N ILE A 111 58.14 -5.26 12.24
CA ILE A 111 57.97 -6.18 11.11
C ILE A 111 56.50 -6.27 10.72
N LYS A 112 55.57 -6.37 11.70
CA LYS A 112 54.12 -6.36 11.42
C LYS A 112 53.69 -5.09 10.68
N LEU A 113 54.16 -3.92 11.11
CA LEU A 113 53.92 -2.64 10.45
C LEU A 113 54.51 -2.60 9.03
N SER A 114 55.75 -3.08 8.83
CA SER A 114 56.40 -3.12 7.51
C SER A 114 55.65 -4.01 6.50
N VAL A 115 55.16 -5.19 6.92
CA VAL A 115 54.33 -6.07 6.08
C VAL A 115 52.96 -5.43 5.81
N ILE A 116 52.33 -4.79 6.80
CA ILE A 116 51.08 -4.03 6.64
C ILE A 116 51.22 -2.89 5.62
N GLU A 117 52.29 -2.10 5.68
CA GLU A 117 52.53 -1.00 4.73
C GLU A 117 52.75 -1.52 3.30
N THR A 118 53.50 -2.63 3.18
CA THR A 118 53.69 -3.33 1.91
C THR A 118 52.37 -3.84 1.34
N LEU A 119 51.50 -4.44 2.17
CA LEU A 119 50.17 -4.88 1.77
C LEU A 119 49.26 -3.73 1.34
N ARG A 120 49.28 -2.58 2.03
CA ARG A 120 48.53 -1.37 1.63
C ARG A 120 48.96 -0.86 0.25
N THR A 121 50.27 -0.86 -0.02
CA THR A 121 50.86 -0.50 -1.32
C THR A 121 50.54 -1.53 -2.42
N VAL A 122 50.56 -2.81 -2.08
CA VAL A 122 50.31 -3.93 -3.02
C VAL A 122 48.84 -4.01 -3.44
N THR A 123 47.91 -3.61 -2.57
CA THR A 123 46.45 -3.64 -2.81
C THR A 123 45.88 -2.31 -3.33
N GLU A 124 46.67 -1.25 -3.36
CA GLU A 124 46.26 0.07 -3.87
C GLU A 124 45.79 0.03 -5.33
N GLY A 125 44.66 0.68 -5.61
CA GLY A 125 44.04 0.74 -6.94
C GLY A 125 43.44 -0.58 -7.45
N LYS A 126 43.51 -1.69 -6.71
CA LYS A 126 43.11 -3.03 -7.19
C LYS A 126 41.79 -3.48 -6.58
N ILE A 127 40.69 -3.22 -7.30
CA ILE A 127 39.30 -3.55 -6.90
C ILE A 127 39.14 -5.03 -6.45
N PHE A 128 39.88 -5.96 -7.06
CA PHE A 128 39.79 -7.39 -6.75
C PHE A 128 40.51 -7.83 -5.44
N VAL A 129 41.09 -6.89 -4.70
CA VAL A 129 41.64 -7.06 -3.34
C VAL A 129 41.23 -5.89 -2.40
N GLU A 130 40.06 -5.29 -2.65
CA GLU A 130 39.54 -4.16 -1.86
C GLU A 130 39.22 -4.54 -0.39
N VAL A 131 38.77 -5.78 -0.17
CA VAL A 131 38.42 -6.31 1.16
C VAL A 131 39.67 -6.57 2.00
N GLU A 132 40.69 -7.15 1.38
CA GLU A 132 42.02 -7.37 1.97
C GLU A 132 42.64 -6.02 2.39
N ARG A 133 42.58 -4.99 1.53
CA ARG A 133 43.02 -3.62 1.87
C ARG A 133 42.26 -3.06 3.09
N ALA A 134 40.95 -3.28 3.18
CA ALA A 134 40.14 -2.86 4.31
C ALA A 134 40.63 -3.51 5.62
N ARG A 135 40.75 -4.84 5.64
CA ARG A 135 41.16 -5.64 6.82
C ARG A 135 42.55 -5.25 7.31
N VAL A 136 43.52 -5.12 6.41
CA VAL A 136 44.88 -4.67 6.73
C VAL A 136 44.89 -3.24 7.30
N THR A 137 44.08 -2.34 6.75
CA THR A 137 43.98 -0.94 7.22
C THR A 137 43.29 -0.85 8.59
N LYS A 138 42.32 -1.72 8.89
CA LYS A 138 41.73 -1.83 10.23
C LYS A 138 42.76 -2.27 11.27
N ILE A 139 43.56 -3.30 10.98
CA ILE A 139 44.65 -3.75 11.86
C ILE A 139 45.66 -2.61 12.12
N LEU A 140 46.00 -1.81 11.11
CA LEU A 140 46.87 -0.63 11.27
C LEU A 140 46.25 0.42 12.21
N SER A 141 44.96 0.73 12.03
CA SER A 141 44.21 1.63 12.90
C SER A 141 44.14 1.12 14.35
N ASP A 142 43.88 -0.17 14.55
CA ASP A 142 43.80 -0.77 15.89
C ASP A 142 45.17 -0.76 16.60
N ILE A 143 46.27 -0.98 15.87
CA ILE A 143 47.65 -0.81 16.38
C ILE A 143 47.91 0.67 16.74
N LYS A 144 47.50 1.63 15.90
CA LYS A 144 47.66 3.07 16.19
C LYS A 144 46.87 3.52 17.41
N LYS A 145 45.65 3.00 17.59
CA LYS A 145 44.85 3.20 18.81
C LYS A 145 45.56 2.65 20.05
N GLN A 146 46.14 1.45 19.98
CA GLN A 146 46.92 0.85 21.08
C GLN A 146 48.21 1.65 21.39
N GLN A 147 48.80 2.32 20.40
CA GLN A 147 49.91 3.26 20.60
C GLN A 147 49.48 4.62 21.19
N GLY A 148 48.19 4.85 21.42
CA GLY A 148 47.62 6.11 21.90
C GLY A 148 47.40 7.18 20.83
N ASP A 149 47.75 6.89 19.56
CA ASP A 149 47.58 7.79 18.42
C ASP A 149 46.17 7.68 17.84
N LEU A 150 45.19 8.17 18.61
CA LEU A 150 43.78 8.21 18.22
C LEU A 150 43.54 8.99 16.92
N LYS A 151 44.36 10.02 16.65
CA LYS A 151 44.19 10.83 15.44
C LYS A 151 44.59 10.05 14.21
N ALA A 152 45.82 9.50 14.15
CA ALA A 152 46.24 8.72 13.00
C ALA A 152 45.36 7.47 12.80
N ALA A 153 44.91 6.82 13.89
CA ALA A 153 43.94 5.73 13.81
C ALA A 153 42.63 6.18 13.12
N THR A 154 42.08 7.32 13.53
CA THR A 154 40.83 7.87 12.95
C THR A 154 41.02 8.26 11.49
N ASP A 155 42.09 9.00 11.16
CA ASP A 155 42.38 9.44 9.79
C ASP A 155 42.56 8.24 8.85
N ILE A 156 43.37 7.24 9.24
CA ILE A 156 43.65 6.02 8.46
C ILE A 156 42.38 5.19 8.23
N LEU A 157 41.48 5.06 9.22
CA LEU A 157 40.26 4.27 9.05
C LEU A 157 39.17 5.02 8.30
N CYS A 158 39.07 6.35 8.44
CA CYS A 158 38.00 7.15 7.84
C CYS A 158 38.27 7.56 6.38
N GLU A 159 39.53 7.52 5.92
CA GLU A 159 39.89 7.56 4.49
C GLU A 159 39.14 6.48 3.67
N LEU A 160 38.84 5.34 4.30
CA LEU A 160 38.45 4.10 3.64
C LEU A 160 36.91 3.96 3.51
N GLN A 161 36.39 4.24 2.31
CA GLN A 161 34.95 4.28 1.98
C GLN A 161 34.31 2.89 1.80
N VAL A 162 34.29 2.08 2.87
CA VAL A 162 33.76 0.69 2.89
C VAL A 162 32.33 0.54 2.35
N GLU A 163 31.51 1.60 2.39
CA GLU A 163 30.15 1.56 1.83
C GLU A 163 30.12 1.32 0.31
N THR A 164 31.20 1.67 -0.40
CA THR A 164 31.29 1.58 -1.87
C THR A 164 31.70 0.19 -2.38
N PHE A 165 32.35 -0.63 -1.53
CA PHE A 165 32.99 -1.87 -1.95
C PHE A 165 31.95 -2.92 -2.34
N GLY A 166 31.92 -3.32 -3.62
CA GLY A 166 30.92 -4.24 -4.13
C GLY A 166 31.04 -5.65 -3.55
N SER A 167 32.26 -6.07 -3.18
CA SER A 167 32.59 -7.46 -2.80
C SER A 167 32.48 -7.77 -1.31
N MET A 168 32.56 -6.77 -0.43
CA MET A 168 32.62 -6.95 1.02
C MET A 168 31.24 -7.29 1.63
N GLU A 169 31.22 -8.18 2.64
CA GLU A 169 29.99 -8.63 3.30
C GLU A 169 29.26 -7.48 4.02
N ARG A 170 27.92 -7.55 4.04
CA ARG A 170 27.09 -6.50 4.64
C ARG A 170 27.30 -6.34 6.15
N ARG A 171 27.57 -7.44 6.87
CA ARG A 171 27.92 -7.42 8.28
C ARG A 171 29.22 -6.67 8.51
N GLU A 172 30.27 -7.12 7.83
CA GLU A 172 31.62 -6.57 7.93
C GLU A 172 31.65 -5.06 7.61
N LYS A 173 30.94 -4.62 6.56
CA LYS A 173 30.77 -3.18 6.27
C LYS A 173 30.23 -2.38 7.45
N VAL A 174 29.23 -2.91 8.16
CA VAL A 174 28.61 -2.22 9.29
C VAL A 174 29.54 -2.22 10.50
N GLU A 175 30.25 -3.32 10.78
CA GLU A 175 31.31 -3.35 11.80
C GLU A 175 32.41 -2.30 11.53
N PHE A 176 32.82 -2.12 10.28
CA PHE A 176 33.79 -1.09 9.90
C PHE A 176 33.24 0.33 10.11
N ILE A 177 32.01 0.63 9.67
CA ILE A 177 31.43 1.98 9.87
C ILE A 177 31.19 2.25 11.37
N LEU A 178 30.80 1.25 12.16
CA LEU A 178 30.67 1.37 13.62
C LEU A 178 32.03 1.63 14.30
N ALA A 179 33.12 1.06 13.79
CA ALA A 179 34.48 1.36 14.25
C ALA A 179 34.90 2.80 13.89
N GLN A 180 34.64 3.25 12.65
CA GLN A 180 34.89 4.64 12.22
C GLN A 180 34.12 5.65 13.08
N VAL A 181 32.82 5.43 13.31
CA VAL A 181 31.97 6.27 14.19
C VAL A 181 32.48 6.24 15.63
N GLY A 182 32.91 5.09 16.13
CA GLY A 182 33.48 4.96 17.47
C GLY A 182 34.76 5.78 17.67
N LEU A 183 35.70 5.68 16.74
CA LEU A 183 36.93 6.49 16.73
C LEU A 183 36.63 7.99 16.66
N CYS A 184 35.71 8.41 15.79
CA CYS A 184 35.32 9.83 15.71
C CYS A 184 34.71 10.34 17.03
N ILE A 185 33.90 9.53 17.71
CA ILE A 185 33.35 9.86 19.04
C ILE A 185 34.45 9.95 20.11
N GLU A 186 35.41 9.02 20.12
CA GLU A 186 36.55 9.05 21.06
C GLU A 186 37.51 10.22 20.80
N MET A 187 37.65 10.65 19.54
CA MET A 187 38.42 11.84 19.14
C MET A 187 37.66 13.16 19.40
N GLY A 188 36.34 13.11 19.59
CA GLY A 188 35.49 14.28 19.77
C GLY A 188 34.98 14.94 18.48
N ASP A 189 35.15 14.30 17.31
CA ASP A 189 34.52 14.75 16.06
C ASP A 189 33.10 14.18 15.91
N TRP A 190 32.18 14.86 16.58
CA TRP A 190 30.74 14.63 16.50
C TRP A 190 30.17 14.84 15.09
N THR A 191 30.82 15.67 14.25
CA THR A 191 30.33 15.98 12.91
C THR A 191 30.62 14.85 11.91
N GLN A 192 31.86 14.34 11.89
CA GLN A 192 32.22 13.19 11.07
C GLN A 192 31.49 11.93 11.54
N ALA A 193 31.39 11.70 12.86
CA ALA A 193 30.58 10.62 13.44
C ALA A 193 29.11 10.67 12.98
N GLY A 194 28.50 11.86 13.01
CA GLY A 194 27.11 12.10 12.59
C GLY A 194 26.87 12.12 11.07
N ILE A 195 27.92 12.07 10.25
CA ILE A 195 27.86 11.84 8.79
C ILE A 195 28.02 10.33 8.52
N LEU A 196 29.05 9.71 9.10
CA LEU A 196 29.36 8.29 8.94
C LEU A 196 28.20 7.39 9.38
N SER A 197 27.52 7.71 10.49
CA SER A 197 26.41 6.89 10.99
C SER A 197 25.22 6.78 10.02
N ARG A 198 25.05 7.76 9.12
CA ARG A 198 23.99 7.78 8.09
C ARG A 198 24.27 6.81 6.95
N LYS A 199 25.51 6.33 6.79
CA LYS A 199 25.89 5.28 5.84
C LYS A 199 25.28 3.92 6.22
N ILE A 200 24.97 3.71 7.51
CA ILE A 200 24.39 2.45 8.00
C ILE A 200 22.88 2.41 7.72
N SER A 201 22.46 1.45 6.90
CA SER A 201 21.05 1.25 6.57
C SER A 201 20.28 0.63 7.74
N THR A 202 19.45 1.42 8.42
CA THR A 202 18.59 0.98 9.55
C THR A 202 17.68 -0.21 9.21
N ARG A 203 17.33 -0.42 7.93
CA ARG A 203 16.59 -1.61 7.46
C ARG A 203 17.34 -2.93 7.68
N TYR A 204 18.68 -2.90 7.75
CA TYR A 204 19.49 -4.08 8.07
C TYR A 204 19.40 -4.46 9.54
N LEU A 205 19.41 -3.46 10.43
CA LEU A 205 19.35 -3.59 11.88
C LEU A 205 17.89 -3.75 12.41
N ALA A 206 16.93 -3.97 11.52
CA ALA A 206 15.53 -4.18 11.86
C ALA A 206 15.25 -5.64 12.26
N ARG A 207 14.37 -5.85 13.23
CA ARG A 207 13.98 -7.20 13.72
C ARG A 207 13.42 -8.03 12.57
N LYS A 208 14.14 -9.09 12.17
CA LYS A 208 13.63 -10.13 11.25
C LYS A 208 12.42 -10.79 11.94
N PRO A 209 11.26 -10.96 11.28
CA PRO A 209 10.11 -11.62 11.91
C PRO A 209 10.45 -13.09 12.21
N LYS A 210 10.18 -13.56 13.43
CA LYS A 210 10.45 -14.96 13.81
C LYS A 210 9.67 -15.90 12.90
N LYS A 211 10.38 -16.79 12.20
CA LYS A 211 9.80 -17.89 11.45
C LYS A 211 9.11 -18.86 12.42
N THR A 212 7.97 -19.43 12.04
CA THR A 212 7.34 -20.47 12.86
C THR A 212 8.14 -21.78 12.76
N PRO A 213 8.05 -22.69 13.75
CA PRO A 213 8.74 -23.99 13.68
C PRO A 213 8.43 -24.78 12.40
N GLU A 214 7.18 -24.73 11.92
CA GLU A 214 6.76 -25.34 10.65
C GLU A 214 7.46 -24.74 9.42
N GLN A 215 7.77 -23.44 9.44
CA GLN A 215 8.50 -22.77 8.35
C GLN A 215 9.99 -23.16 8.36
N LEU A 216 10.59 -23.28 9.54
CA LEU A 216 11.97 -23.75 9.70
C LEU A 216 12.11 -25.21 9.26
N GLU A 217 11.23 -26.09 9.73
CA GLU A 217 11.17 -27.48 9.25
C GLU A 217 10.97 -27.58 7.73
N LYS A 218 10.11 -26.73 7.16
CA LYS A 218 9.85 -26.73 5.71
C LYS A 218 11.08 -26.27 4.92
N GLU A 219 11.74 -25.17 5.31
CA GLU A 219 12.98 -24.75 4.68
C GLU A 219 14.08 -25.81 4.83
N GLN A 220 14.20 -26.45 6.00
CA GLN A 220 15.17 -27.53 6.22
C GLN A 220 14.90 -28.74 5.31
N LYS A 221 13.64 -29.17 5.20
CA LYS A 221 13.21 -30.25 4.30
C LYS A 221 13.33 -29.89 2.81
N GLU A 222 13.27 -28.60 2.45
CA GLU A 222 13.53 -28.13 1.09
C GLU A 222 15.04 -28.02 0.79
N ARG A 223 15.87 -27.56 1.74
CA ARG A 223 17.35 -27.61 1.64
C ARG A 223 17.86 -29.04 1.52
N GLU A 224 17.35 -29.97 2.33
CA GLU A 224 17.67 -31.40 2.22
C GLU A 224 17.33 -31.97 0.84
N LYS A 225 16.18 -31.58 0.25
CA LYS A 225 15.81 -32.01 -1.10
C LYS A 225 16.75 -31.45 -2.17
N LYS A 226 17.18 -30.20 -2.05
CA LYS A 226 18.14 -29.56 -2.98
C LYS A 226 19.53 -30.19 -2.88
N ALA A 227 20.02 -30.42 -1.66
CA ALA A 227 21.27 -31.15 -1.42
C ALA A 227 21.21 -32.59 -1.97
N LYS A 228 20.08 -33.30 -1.78
CA LYS A 228 19.82 -34.63 -2.37
C LYS A 228 19.63 -34.60 -3.90
N ALA A 229 19.47 -33.43 -4.50
CA ALA A 229 19.38 -33.22 -5.95
C ALA A 229 20.71 -32.77 -6.59
N GLY A 230 21.77 -32.56 -5.80
CA GLY A 230 23.09 -32.13 -6.29
C GLY A 230 23.20 -30.64 -6.62
N GLU A 231 22.25 -29.80 -6.19
CA GLU A 231 22.45 -28.35 -6.21
C GLU A 231 23.43 -27.94 -5.10
N GLU A 232 24.38 -27.05 -5.39
CA GLU A 232 25.14 -26.35 -4.34
C GLU A 232 24.18 -25.49 -3.50
N VAL A 233 23.92 -25.90 -2.26
CA VAL A 233 23.13 -25.14 -1.30
C VAL A 233 24.09 -24.33 -0.42
N PRO A 234 24.13 -22.99 -0.52
CA PRO A 234 25.00 -22.18 0.33
C PRO A 234 24.63 -22.34 1.81
N GLU A 235 25.64 -22.41 2.68
CA GLU A 235 25.45 -22.25 4.12
C GLU A 235 24.87 -20.85 4.40
N VAL A 236 23.58 -20.79 4.69
CA VAL A 236 22.97 -19.58 5.24
C VAL A 236 23.22 -19.61 6.74
N LYS A 237 24.39 -19.12 7.15
CA LYS A 237 24.65 -18.75 8.54
C LYS A 237 23.62 -17.70 8.94
N GLU A 238 22.97 -17.87 10.08
CA GLU A 238 22.03 -16.86 10.58
C GLU A 238 22.83 -15.68 11.11
N ASP A 239 23.01 -14.65 10.28
CA ASP A 239 23.57 -13.35 10.64
C ASP A 239 22.67 -12.66 11.67
N ASP A 240 22.95 -12.92 12.95
CA ASP A 240 22.38 -12.21 14.08
C ASP A 240 23.05 -10.84 14.21
N VAL A 241 22.31 -9.79 13.88
CA VAL A 241 22.76 -8.39 13.93
C VAL A 241 22.44 -7.71 15.26
N THR A 242 22.06 -8.47 16.30
CA THR A 242 21.63 -7.93 17.60
C THR A 242 22.74 -7.14 18.31
N ASP A 243 23.98 -7.60 18.23
CA ASP A 243 25.15 -6.90 18.77
C ASP A 243 25.41 -5.57 18.02
N LEU A 244 25.45 -5.61 16.69
CA LEU A 244 25.64 -4.43 15.84
C LEU A 244 24.49 -3.41 16.02
N LYS A 245 23.26 -3.89 16.21
CA LYS A 245 22.08 -3.06 16.50
C LYS A 245 22.25 -2.30 17.82
N LEU A 246 22.71 -2.99 18.87
CA LEU A 246 22.93 -2.38 20.19
C LEU A 246 24.07 -1.36 20.15
N GLN A 247 25.21 -1.70 19.53
CA GLN A 247 26.35 -0.78 19.37
C GLN A 247 25.96 0.47 18.55
N TYR A 248 25.25 0.28 17.43
CA TYR A 248 24.76 1.38 16.59
C TYR A 248 23.90 2.37 17.38
N TYR A 249 22.85 1.88 18.06
CA TYR A 249 21.96 2.76 18.79
C TYR A 249 22.63 3.38 20.02
N GLN A 250 23.58 2.71 20.67
CA GLN A 250 24.39 3.32 21.74
C GLN A 250 25.20 4.52 21.22
N GLN A 251 25.83 4.39 20.04
CA GLN A 251 26.52 5.51 19.39
C GLN A 251 25.54 6.63 18.99
N GLN A 252 24.37 6.30 18.40
CA GLN A 252 23.37 7.32 18.03
C GLN A 252 22.77 8.04 19.25
N ILE A 253 22.57 7.34 20.36
CA ILE A 253 22.16 7.92 21.64
C ILE A 253 23.22 8.90 22.17
N THR A 254 24.50 8.58 22.03
CA THR A 254 25.61 9.45 22.47
C THR A 254 25.64 10.73 21.62
N LEU A 255 25.52 10.61 20.29
CA LEU A 255 25.39 11.74 19.36
C LEU A 255 24.15 12.60 19.67
N ALA A 256 22.99 11.99 19.88
CA ALA A 256 21.75 12.70 20.20
C ALA A 256 21.80 13.38 21.58
N LYS A 257 22.49 12.79 22.57
CA LYS A 257 22.77 13.42 23.87
C LYS A 257 23.68 14.63 23.73
N HIS A 258 24.74 14.55 22.93
CA HIS A 258 25.64 15.66 22.66
C HIS A 258 24.87 16.84 22.03
N ASP A 259 24.11 16.56 20.96
CA ASP A 259 23.34 17.56 20.20
C ASP A 259 22.06 18.03 20.91
N SER A 260 21.74 17.48 22.10
CA SER A 260 20.52 17.75 22.86
C SER A 260 19.21 17.43 22.12
N LYS A 261 19.27 16.50 21.15
CA LYS A 261 18.15 16.04 20.32
C LYS A 261 17.33 14.97 21.06
N TYR A 262 16.64 15.40 22.12
CA TYR A 262 15.93 14.49 23.04
C TYR A 262 14.85 13.63 22.36
N LEU A 263 14.15 14.16 21.36
CA LEU A 263 13.15 13.41 20.59
C LEU A 263 13.77 12.23 19.82
N ASP A 264 14.95 12.43 19.22
CA ASP A 264 15.65 11.37 18.50
C ASP A 264 16.33 10.37 19.45
N ALA A 265 16.87 10.84 20.58
CA ALA A 265 17.31 9.95 21.66
C ALA A 265 16.18 9.02 22.12
N CYS A 266 14.96 9.55 22.31
CA CYS A 266 13.77 8.75 22.63
C CYS A 266 13.45 7.71 21.54
N LYS A 267 13.52 8.07 20.26
CA LYS A 267 13.33 7.12 19.14
C LYS A 267 14.38 6.01 19.17
N HIS A 268 15.64 6.33 19.42
CA HIS A 268 16.73 5.36 19.49
C HIS A 268 16.60 4.41 20.69
N TYR A 269 16.29 4.91 21.90
CA TYR A 269 16.01 4.04 23.05
C TYR A 269 14.80 3.12 22.80
N ARG A 270 13.77 3.58 22.07
CA ARG A 270 12.65 2.73 21.67
C ARG A 270 13.05 1.63 20.68
N GLN A 271 13.94 1.90 19.74
CA GLN A 271 14.51 0.86 18.87
C GLN A 271 15.37 -0.16 19.64
N VAL A 272 16.01 0.25 20.73
CA VAL A 272 16.71 -0.64 21.67
C VAL A 272 15.72 -1.48 22.48
N LEU A 273 14.61 -0.90 22.95
CA LEU A 273 13.54 -1.60 23.68
C LEU A 273 12.94 -2.77 22.88
N ASP A 274 12.81 -2.62 21.55
CA ASP A 274 12.31 -3.65 20.64
C ASP A 274 13.42 -4.67 20.23
N THR A 275 14.34 -5.01 21.15
CA THR A 275 15.46 -5.95 20.97
C THR A 275 15.39 -7.08 21.99
N GLU A 276 15.56 -8.32 21.55
CA GLU A 276 15.24 -9.51 22.38
C GLU A 276 16.13 -9.62 23.62
N ALA A 277 17.44 -9.38 23.47
CA ALA A 277 18.42 -9.31 24.57
C ALA A 277 18.23 -8.14 25.57
N VAL A 278 17.21 -7.28 25.35
CA VAL A 278 16.76 -6.20 26.25
C VAL A 278 15.35 -6.49 26.77
N GLU A 279 14.51 -7.13 25.96
CA GLU A 279 13.16 -7.62 26.33
C GLU A 279 13.24 -8.76 27.37
N GLU A 280 14.27 -9.61 27.30
CA GLU A 280 14.49 -10.76 28.20
C GLU A 280 15.22 -10.41 29.53
N ASP A 281 15.80 -9.21 29.64
CA ASP A 281 16.52 -8.75 30.85
C ASP A 281 15.71 -7.67 31.60
N PRO A 282 15.08 -7.98 32.74
CA PRO A 282 14.22 -7.03 33.45
C PRO A 282 14.93 -5.76 33.94
N ALA A 283 16.23 -5.84 34.23
CA ALA A 283 17.01 -4.70 34.69
C ALA A 283 17.32 -3.73 33.53
N LYS A 284 17.77 -4.27 32.38
CA LYS A 284 17.94 -3.49 31.15
C LYS A 284 16.60 -2.93 30.65
N LEU A 285 15.55 -3.74 30.64
CA LEU A 285 14.19 -3.35 30.25
C LEU A 285 13.72 -2.13 31.04
N ARG A 286 13.75 -2.22 32.38
CA ARG A 286 13.41 -1.10 33.27
C ARG A 286 14.25 0.14 32.97
N ALA A 287 15.57 -0.04 32.86
CA ALA A 287 16.50 1.06 32.66
C ALA A 287 16.40 1.69 31.25
N VAL A 288 15.83 1.01 30.25
CA VAL A 288 15.52 1.60 28.93
C VAL A 288 14.17 2.33 28.98
N LEU A 289 13.15 1.74 29.60
CA LEU A 289 11.81 2.37 29.76
C LEU A 289 11.88 3.72 30.47
N GLN A 290 12.62 3.81 31.59
CA GLN A 290 12.81 5.08 32.30
C GLN A 290 13.44 6.16 31.39
N ARG A 291 14.46 5.79 30.61
CA ARG A 291 15.14 6.73 29.69
C ARG A 291 14.24 7.18 28.54
N ILE A 292 13.36 6.31 28.01
CA ILE A 292 12.33 6.68 27.02
C ILE A 292 11.40 7.76 27.60
N ILE A 293 10.90 7.56 28.82
CA ILE A 293 10.00 8.50 29.49
C ILE A 293 10.70 9.85 29.72
N TYR A 294 11.95 9.86 30.17
CA TYR A 294 12.68 11.11 30.41
C TYR A 294 12.94 11.89 29.11
N PHE A 295 13.35 11.20 28.04
CA PHE A 295 13.66 11.88 26.77
C PHE A 295 12.43 12.33 25.98
N ILE A 296 11.26 11.69 26.12
CA ILE A 296 10.02 12.21 25.51
C ILE A 296 9.47 13.44 26.25
N ILE A 297 9.67 13.53 27.57
CA ILE A 297 9.26 14.69 28.38
C ILE A 297 10.21 15.89 28.15
N LEU A 298 11.51 15.63 27.97
CA LEU A 298 12.51 16.66 27.65
C LEU A 298 12.39 17.22 26.23
N ALA A 299 11.80 16.47 25.30
CA ALA A 299 11.59 16.91 23.92
C ALA A 299 10.67 18.14 23.84
N PRO A 300 10.99 19.16 23.01
CA PRO A 300 10.07 20.27 22.74
C PRO A 300 8.71 19.78 22.22
N TYR A 301 7.64 20.53 22.50
CA TYR A 301 6.31 20.15 22.03
C TYR A 301 6.15 20.39 20.52
N ASP A 302 6.00 19.28 19.78
CA ASP A 302 5.57 19.24 18.38
C ASP A 302 4.57 18.09 18.14
N ASN A 303 4.13 17.92 16.90
CA ASN A 303 3.14 16.90 16.52
C ASN A 303 3.65 15.46 16.64
N GLU A 304 4.95 15.22 16.45
CA GLU A 304 5.58 13.89 16.61
C GLU A 304 5.78 13.58 18.09
N GLN A 305 6.23 14.55 18.89
CA GLN A 305 6.34 14.45 20.34
C GLN A 305 4.99 14.12 20.98
N HIS A 306 3.91 14.80 20.57
CA HIS A 306 2.56 14.58 21.10
C HIS A 306 2.01 13.18 20.81
N ASP A 307 2.14 12.72 19.56
CA ASP A 307 1.73 11.37 19.14
C ASP A 307 2.59 10.28 19.82
N LEU A 308 3.91 10.47 19.87
CA LEU A 308 4.83 9.53 20.50
C LEU A 308 4.62 9.43 22.02
N LEU A 309 4.37 10.55 22.70
CA LEU A 309 4.04 10.60 24.13
C LEU A 309 2.75 9.82 24.44
N HIS A 310 1.68 10.02 23.67
CA HIS A 310 0.43 9.25 23.83
C HIS A 310 0.55 7.78 23.40
N ARG A 311 1.50 7.43 22.51
CA ARG A 311 1.84 6.02 22.19
C ARG A 311 2.60 5.36 23.34
N ILE A 312 3.58 6.05 23.93
CA ILE A 312 4.36 5.54 25.06
C ILE A 312 3.45 5.34 26.27
N HIS A 313 2.60 6.31 26.63
CA HIS A 313 1.68 6.19 27.77
C HIS A 313 0.72 4.97 27.68
N LYS A 314 0.37 4.54 26.46
CA LYS A 314 -0.47 3.34 26.22
C LYS A 314 0.29 2.01 26.26
N ASP A 315 1.61 2.01 26.43
CA ASP A 315 2.42 0.79 26.51
C ASP A 315 2.26 0.13 27.89
N THR A 316 1.82 -1.14 27.91
CA THR A 316 1.59 -1.89 29.15
C THR A 316 2.86 -2.13 29.96
N ARG A 317 4.04 -2.05 29.32
CA ARG A 317 5.35 -2.21 29.97
C ARG A 317 5.65 -1.10 30.98
N ASN A 318 4.98 0.06 30.89
CA ASN A 318 5.09 1.16 31.86
C ASN A 318 4.74 0.76 33.30
N THR A 319 3.95 -0.31 33.47
CA THR A 319 3.61 -0.89 34.80
C THR A 319 4.86 -1.26 35.62
N ALA A 320 5.99 -1.55 34.97
CA ALA A 320 7.27 -1.83 35.63
C ALA A 320 7.96 -0.58 36.23
N VAL A 321 7.50 0.63 35.90
CA VAL A 321 8.12 1.92 36.25
C VAL A 321 7.06 2.93 36.76
N PRO A 322 6.30 2.61 37.82
CA PRO A 322 5.07 3.34 38.17
C PRO A 322 5.25 4.83 38.45
N LYS A 323 6.30 5.25 39.16
CA LYS A 323 6.61 6.67 39.40
C LYS A 323 6.92 7.44 38.11
N ASP A 324 7.57 6.78 37.16
CA ASP A 324 7.94 7.37 35.88
C ASP A 324 6.70 7.44 34.96
N ALA A 325 5.80 6.46 35.05
CA ALA A 325 4.50 6.46 34.38
C ALA A 325 3.53 7.51 34.93
N GLU A 326 3.52 7.74 36.24
CA GLU A 326 2.78 8.83 36.91
C GLU A 326 3.24 10.21 36.40
N LEU A 327 4.57 10.43 36.33
CA LEU A 327 5.13 11.64 35.75
C LEU A 327 4.74 11.82 34.28
N LEU A 328 4.70 10.73 33.49
CA LEU A 328 4.24 10.77 32.10
C LEU A 328 2.75 11.13 31.98
N GLU A 329 1.90 10.67 32.90
CA GLU A 329 0.47 10.97 32.93
C GLU A 329 0.19 12.47 33.21
N LEU A 330 0.99 13.11 34.06
CA LEU A 330 0.91 14.56 34.28
C LEU A 330 1.12 15.40 32.99
N PHE A 331 1.88 14.87 32.01
CA PHE A 331 2.06 15.51 30.70
C PHE A 331 1.04 15.05 29.62
N THR A 332 0.27 13.98 29.84
CA THR A 332 -0.83 13.60 28.92
C THR A 332 -2.13 14.35 29.25
N VAL A 333 -2.36 14.64 30.53
CA VAL A 333 -3.51 15.40 31.03
C VAL A 333 -3.31 16.91 30.76
N GLN A 334 -4.42 17.64 30.57
CA GLN A 334 -4.41 19.07 30.22
C GLN A 334 -4.69 19.93 31.46
N GLU A 335 -3.98 19.65 32.54
CA GLU A 335 -4.08 20.33 33.84
C GLU A 335 -2.78 21.07 34.18
N LEU A 336 -2.84 21.98 35.15
CA LEU A 336 -1.70 22.80 35.56
C LEU A 336 -0.87 22.09 36.63
N MET A 337 0.43 21.99 36.39
CA MET A 337 1.39 21.28 37.25
C MET A 337 2.41 22.28 37.83
N ARG A 338 2.42 22.49 39.14
CA ARG A 338 3.32 23.45 39.79
C ARG A 338 4.73 22.89 39.93
N TRP A 339 5.72 23.63 39.43
CA TRP A 339 7.11 23.19 39.41
C TRP A 339 7.67 22.83 40.81
N PRO A 340 7.41 23.60 41.90
CA PRO A 340 7.88 23.24 43.23
C PRO A 340 7.32 21.90 43.75
N GLU A 341 6.08 21.55 43.40
CA GLU A 341 5.42 20.30 43.81
C GLU A 341 6.03 19.12 43.04
N VAL A 342 6.18 19.26 41.71
CA VAL A 342 6.82 18.27 40.83
C VAL A 342 8.29 18.03 41.21
N SER A 343 9.06 19.11 41.43
CA SER A 343 10.47 19.04 41.87
C SER A 343 10.62 18.36 43.23
N LYS A 344 9.66 18.50 44.14
CA LYS A 344 9.68 17.87 45.47
C LYS A 344 9.28 16.40 45.42
N ALA A 345 8.29 16.04 44.61
CA ALA A 345 7.77 14.67 44.50
C ALA A 345 8.70 13.76 43.67
N PHE A 346 9.15 14.22 42.51
CA PHE A 346 9.91 13.41 41.55
C PHE A 346 11.43 13.66 41.60
N GLY A 347 11.89 14.83 42.06
CA GLY A 347 13.32 15.20 42.07
C GLY A 347 14.24 14.16 42.72
N PRO A 348 13.98 13.67 43.95
CA PRO A 348 14.82 12.65 44.58
C PRO A 348 14.88 11.30 43.83
N HIS A 349 13.87 11.01 42.99
CA HIS A 349 13.83 9.82 42.14
C HIS A 349 14.57 10.06 40.82
N LEU A 350 14.34 11.21 40.17
CA LEU A 350 15.00 11.58 38.91
C LEU A 350 16.53 11.78 39.09
N CYS A 351 16.94 12.48 40.14
CA CYS A 351 18.35 12.69 40.49
C CYS A 351 19.04 11.45 41.10
N SER A 352 18.35 10.32 41.23
CA SER A 352 18.99 9.02 41.48
C SER A 352 19.48 8.33 40.19
N THR A 353 19.23 8.94 39.03
CA THR A 353 19.57 8.39 37.70
C THR A 353 20.64 9.23 36.99
N GLU A 354 21.44 8.58 36.14
CA GLU A 354 22.59 9.12 35.40
C GLU A 354 22.25 10.20 34.32
N ILE A 355 21.10 10.85 34.43
CA ILE A 355 20.55 11.77 33.41
C ILE A 355 20.31 13.17 33.96
N PHE A 356 19.98 13.30 35.25
CA PHE A 356 19.57 14.55 35.89
C PHE A 356 20.43 14.85 37.11
N ASP A 357 21.21 15.92 37.05
CA ASP A 357 21.92 16.43 38.23
C ASP A 357 21.11 17.57 38.87
N SER A 358 21.10 17.60 40.20
CA SER A 358 20.40 18.65 40.98
C SER A 358 21.20 19.96 41.04
N ALA A 359 22.52 19.87 40.85
CA ALA A 359 23.44 20.99 40.76
C ALA A 359 24.55 20.68 39.75
N GLU A 360 25.22 21.71 39.26
CA GLU A 360 26.27 21.62 38.24
C GLU A 360 27.46 20.76 38.72
N GLY A 361 27.90 19.80 37.88
CA GLY A 361 29.07 18.96 38.16
C GLY A 361 28.89 17.78 39.13
N GLN A 362 27.65 17.32 39.40
CA GLN A 362 27.42 16.16 40.28
C GLN A 362 27.73 14.79 39.62
N SER A 363 27.56 14.67 38.30
CA SER A 363 27.85 13.46 37.53
C SER A 363 28.99 13.65 36.51
N LYS A 364 29.30 12.59 35.75
CA LYS A 364 30.26 12.61 34.62
C LYS A 364 29.70 13.26 33.34
N ASP A 365 28.44 13.68 33.32
CA ASP A 365 27.75 14.18 32.13
C ASP A 365 27.47 15.69 32.31
N GLU A 366 28.31 16.54 31.72
CA GLU A 366 28.24 18.01 31.83
C GLU A 366 26.84 18.59 31.53
N LYS A 367 26.03 17.87 30.74
CA LYS A 367 24.68 18.31 30.34
C LYS A 367 23.56 17.78 31.24
N ALA A 368 23.86 17.03 32.29
CA ALA A 368 22.86 16.49 33.22
C ALA A 368 22.13 17.58 34.03
N PHE A 369 22.83 18.63 34.46
CA PHE A 369 22.21 19.81 35.08
C PHE A 369 21.41 20.63 34.06
N GLY A 370 21.90 20.74 32.82
CA GLY A 370 21.16 21.35 31.71
C GLY A 370 19.79 20.68 31.45
N ARG A 371 19.75 19.34 31.47
CA ARG A 371 18.48 18.57 31.35
C ARG A 371 17.51 18.84 32.50
N TRP A 372 18.00 19.12 33.70
CA TRP A 372 17.15 19.52 34.82
C TRP A 372 16.50 20.90 34.60
N GLN A 373 17.26 21.85 34.01
CA GLN A 373 16.71 23.15 33.60
C GLN A 373 15.73 23.04 32.42
N ASP A 374 16.01 22.19 31.43
CA ASP A 374 15.08 21.90 30.34
C ASP A 374 13.78 21.26 30.85
N LEU A 375 13.84 20.37 31.84
CA LEU A 375 12.64 19.82 32.48
C LEU A 375 11.77 20.92 33.12
N ARG A 376 12.37 21.86 33.85
CA ARG A 376 11.65 23.07 34.35
C ARG A 376 11.02 23.85 33.20
N LYS A 377 11.74 24.03 32.09
CA LYS A 377 11.22 24.72 30.90
C LYS A 377 10.02 24.00 30.29
N ARG A 378 10.06 22.67 30.10
CA ARG A 378 8.95 21.89 29.53
C ARG A 378 7.70 21.91 30.42
N VAL A 379 7.85 21.96 31.74
CA VAL A 379 6.73 22.16 32.69
C VAL A 379 6.07 23.53 32.49
N ILE A 380 6.87 24.60 32.37
CA ILE A 380 6.35 25.96 32.08
C ILE A 380 5.65 25.99 30.71
N GLU A 381 6.26 25.42 29.67
CA GLU A 381 5.68 25.32 28.32
C GLU A 381 4.39 24.48 28.27
N HIS A 382 4.25 23.48 29.13
CA HIS A 382 2.98 22.75 29.32
C HIS A 382 1.91 23.63 29.95
N ASN A 383 2.22 24.28 31.08
CA ASN A 383 1.27 25.16 31.75
C ASN A 383 0.81 26.32 30.85
N VAL A 384 1.70 26.95 30.08
CA VAL A 384 1.33 28.02 29.14
C VAL A 384 0.41 27.49 28.02
N ARG A 385 0.67 26.29 27.46
CA ARG A 385 -0.23 25.66 26.48
C ARG A 385 -1.60 25.32 27.07
N VAL A 386 -1.65 24.87 28.32
CA VAL A 386 -2.91 24.62 29.06
C VAL A 386 -3.67 25.92 29.27
N VAL A 387 -3.03 26.98 29.81
CA VAL A 387 -3.67 28.30 29.98
C VAL A 387 -4.21 28.82 28.65
N ALA A 388 -3.43 28.78 27.58
CA ALA A 388 -3.84 29.27 26.26
C ALA A 388 -5.02 28.51 25.63
N LYS A 389 -5.31 27.28 26.09
CA LYS A 389 -6.48 26.51 25.66
C LYS A 389 -7.75 26.87 26.42
N TYR A 390 -7.65 27.20 27.71
CA TYR A 390 -8.81 27.43 28.59
C TYR A 390 -9.13 28.92 28.85
N TYR A 391 -8.15 29.81 28.72
CA TYR A 391 -8.31 31.25 28.97
C TYR A 391 -8.18 32.05 27.67
N THR A 392 -9.21 32.81 27.32
CA THR A 392 -9.12 33.82 26.25
C THR A 392 -8.25 35.01 26.70
N ARG A 393 -8.48 35.51 27.91
CA ARG A 393 -7.78 36.65 28.52
C ARG A 393 -7.45 36.36 29.98
N ILE A 394 -6.26 36.75 30.44
CA ILE A 394 -5.82 36.62 31.84
C ILE A 394 -5.00 37.85 32.27
N GLN A 395 -5.02 38.20 33.55
CA GLN A 395 -4.15 39.23 34.14
C GLN A 395 -2.77 38.66 34.46
N MET A 396 -1.71 39.46 34.25
CA MET A 396 -0.31 39.03 34.45
C MET A 396 -0.04 38.54 35.87
N GLY A 397 -0.54 39.25 36.89
CA GLY A 397 -0.40 38.87 38.31
C GLY A 397 -1.10 37.57 38.70
N ARG A 398 -2.04 37.06 37.89
CA ARG A 398 -2.62 35.72 38.06
C ARG A 398 -1.88 34.68 37.23
N LEU A 399 -1.33 35.05 36.08
CA LEU A 399 -0.54 34.16 35.23
C LEU A 399 0.79 33.76 35.90
N THR A 400 1.52 34.73 36.45
CA THR A 400 2.72 34.50 37.29
C THR A 400 2.45 33.52 38.44
N GLN A 401 1.34 33.72 39.17
CA GLN A 401 0.90 32.83 40.25
C GLN A 401 0.52 31.41 39.80
N LEU A 402 0.16 31.21 38.53
CA LEU A 402 -0.15 29.88 37.97
C LEU A 402 1.09 29.18 37.37
N LEU A 403 2.15 29.92 37.11
CA LEU A 403 3.41 29.40 36.54
C LEU A 403 4.54 29.26 37.57
N ASP A 404 4.38 29.83 38.77
CA ASP A 404 5.42 30.00 39.80
C ASP A 404 6.66 30.76 39.24
N LEU A 405 6.41 31.87 38.52
CA LEU A 405 7.42 32.69 37.84
C LEU A 405 7.28 34.20 38.14
N THR A 406 8.36 34.96 37.92
CA THR A 406 8.34 36.44 37.89
C THR A 406 7.61 36.99 36.65
N GLU A 407 7.22 38.28 36.67
CA GLU A 407 6.59 38.94 35.50
C GLU A 407 7.56 38.90 34.29
N ASP A 408 8.85 39.22 34.48
CA ASP A 408 9.87 39.22 33.41
C ASP A 408 10.15 37.83 32.81
N GLU A 409 10.30 36.78 33.64
CA GLU A 409 10.42 35.40 33.16
C GLU A 409 9.17 34.99 32.37
N THR A 410 7.98 35.33 32.88
CA THR A 410 6.69 34.99 32.25
C THR A 410 6.58 35.61 30.85
N GLU A 411 6.90 36.91 30.71
CA GLU A 411 6.89 37.55 29.40
C GLU A 411 7.92 36.94 28.43
N LYS A 412 9.11 36.59 28.93
CA LYS A 412 10.16 35.95 28.12
C LYS A 412 9.69 34.60 27.56
N TYR A 413 9.21 33.70 28.41
CA TYR A 413 8.76 32.37 27.98
C TYR A 413 7.55 32.42 27.03
N ILE A 414 6.61 33.35 27.26
CA ILE A 414 5.49 33.57 26.32
C ILE A 414 6.01 34.10 24.98
N SER A 415 6.96 35.04 24.98
CA SER A 415 7.56 35.57 23.76
C SER A 415 8.27 34.49 22.95
N GLU A 416 9.06 33.62 23.60
CA GLU A 416 9.69 32.46 22.95
C GLU A 416 8.64 31.52 22.31
N LEU A 417 7.56 31.19 23.03
CA LEU A 417 6.48 30.30 22.55
C LEU A 417 5.61 30.89 21.42
N VAL A 418 5.52 32.22 21.34
CA VAL A 418 4.89 32.92 20.21
C VAL A 418 5.82 32.95 19.01
N THR A 419 7.13 33.16 19.21
CA THR A 419 8.14 33.12 18.13
C THR A 419 8.29 31.72 17.53
N SER A 420 8.23 30.66 18.34
CA SER A 420 8.19 29.27 17.86
C SER A 420 6.86 28.87 17.20
N LYS A 421 5.86 29.76 17.22
CA LYS A 421 4.47 29.53 16.75
C LYS A 421 3.72 28.41 17.49
N THR A 422 4.22 27.99 18.66
CA THR A 422 3.62 26.94 19.49
C THR A 422 2.33 27.41 20.16
N VAL A 423 2.25 28.69 20.52
CA VAL A 423 1.07 29.33 21.15
C VAL A 423 0.81 30.67 20.47
N TYR A 424 -0.47 31.08 20.37
CA TYR A 424 -0.81 32.47 20.05
C TYR A 424 -1.03 33.26 21.34
N ALA A 425 -0.31 34.37 21.52
CA ALA A 425 -0.55 35.30 22.61
C ALA A 425 -0.24 36.74 22.18
N LYS A 426 -0.92 37.70 22.79
CA LYS A 426 -0.57 39.14 22.78
C LYS A 426 -0.51 39.63 24.22
N ILE A 427 0.56 40.35 24.55
CA ILE A 427 0.79 40.94 25.88
C ILE A 427 0.53 42.44 25.79
N ASP A 428 -0.41 42.94 26.59
CA ASP A 428 -0.64 44.35 26.85
C ASP A 428 0.09 44.70 28.16
N ARG A 429 1.28 45.29 28.03
CA ARG A 429 2.16 45.66 29.15
C ARG A 429 1.51 46.74 30.05
N PRO A 430 1.03 47.89 29.54
CA PRO A 430 0.36 48.89 30.38
C PRO A 430 -0.88 48.37 31.10
N ALA A 431 -1.73 47.56 30.45
CA ALA A 431 -2.91 46.98 31.08
C ALA A 431 -2.62 45.76 31.96
N ARG A 432 -1.39 45.22 31.94
CA ARG A 432 -0.98 43.95 32.57
C ARG A 432 -1.88 42.77 32.20
N VAL A 433 -2.23 42.64 30.92
CA VAL A 433 -3.17 41.62 30.41
C VAL A 433 -2.54 40.81 29.28
N VAL A 434 -2.69 39.49 29.33
CA VAL A 434 -2.34 38.58 28.24
C VAL A 434 -3.62 38.07 27.58
N ASN A 435 -3.66 38.12 26.25
CA ASN A 435 -4.76 37.64 25.42
C ASN A 435 -4.27 36.48 24.54
N PHE A 436 -4.81 35.28 24.74
CA PHE A 436 -4.51 34.08 23.94
C PHE A 436 -5.53 33.87 22.80
N ALA A 437 -6.66 34.59 22.82
CA ALA A 437 -7.62 34.53 21.72
C ALA A 437 -7.04 35.19 20.46
N LYS A 438 -6.97 34.42 19.37
CA LYS A 438 -6.71 34.96 18.03
C LYS A 438 -7.79 35.99 17.67
N PRO A 439 -7.42 37.13 17.05
CA PRO A 439 -8.38 37.96 16.34
C PRO A 439 -9.12 37.09 15.32
N ARG A 440 -10.45 37.17 15.36
CA ARG A 440 -11.36 36.59 14.36
C ARG A 440 -11.85 37.73 13.48
N ASP A 441 -11.97 37.51 12.19
CA ASP A 441 -12.69 38.42 11.30
C ASP A 441 -14.20 38.10 11.31
N ALA A 442 -14.97 38.80 10.46
CA ALA A 442 -16.40 38.56 10.35
C ALA A 442 -16.72 37.17 9.75
N ASP A 443 -15.88 36.68 8.85
CA ASP A 443 -16.09 35.44 8.12
C ASP A 443 -15.82 34.23 9.02
N ASP A 444 -14.78 34.25 9.86
CA ASP A 444 -14.53 33.28 10.94
C ASP A 444 -15.78 33.11 11.83
N ILE A 445 -16.39 34.22 12.24
CA ILE A 445 -17.56 34.23 13.13
C ILE A 445 -18.81 33.68 12.41
N LEU A 446 -19.02 34.07 11.16
CA LEU A 446 -20.14 33.56 10.34
C LEU A 446 -19.97 32.07 10.01
N ASN A 447 -18.74 31.60 9.78
CA ASN A 447 -18.42 30.20 9.54
C ASN A 447 -18.61 29.34 10.80
N GLU A 448 -18.16 29.80 11.97
CA GLU A 448 -18.40 29.11 13.25
C GLU A 448 -19.90 29.08 13.59
N TRP A 449 -20.63 30.18 13.37
CA TRP A 449 -22.07 30.23 13.56
C TRP A 449 -22.83 29.30 12.59
N SER A 450 -22.45 29.29 11.31
CA SER A 450 -23.02 28.40 10.28
C SER A 450 -22.77 26.92 10.62
N PHE A 451 -21.55 26.58 11.06
CA PHE A 451 -21.24 25.24 11.53
C PHE A 451 -22.07 24.85 12.77
N ASN A 452 -22.22 25.76 13.73
CA ASN A 452 -23.04 25.54 14.93
C ASN A 452 -24.53 25.38 14.59
N MET A 453 -25.07 26.14 13.62
CA MET A 453 -26.44 25.95 13.13
C MET A 453 -26.61 24.61 12.41
N LYS A 454 -25.66 24.21 11.55
CA LYS A 454 -25.67 22.89 10.91
C LYS A 454 -25.57 21.74 11.93
N SER A 455 -24.76 21.91 12.97
CA SER A 455 -24.65 20.95 14.08
C SER A 455 -25.94 20.90 14.92
N LEU A 456 -26.57 22.05 15.18
CA LEU A 456 -27.85 22.13 15.89
C LEU A 456 -28.98 21.46 15.10
N LEU A 457 -29.06 21.67 13.78
CA LEU A 457 -30.04 20.99 12.91
C LEU A 457 -29.82 19.47 12.90
N GLY A 458 -28.59 19.00 12.68
CA GLY A 458 -28.27 17.57 12.75
C GLY A 458 -28.41 16.94 14.14
N LEU A 459 -28.44 17.75 15.21
CA LEU A 459 -28.82 17.31 16.56
C LEU A 459 -30.34 17.31 16.76
N LEU A 460 -31.07 18.27 16.18
CA LEU A 460 -32.54 18.31 16.19
C LEU A 460 -33.14 17.14 15.40
N GLU A 461 -32.63 16.82 14.21
CA GLU A 461 -32.99 15.63 13.43
C GLU A 461 -32.72 14.35 14.24
N ARG A 462 -31.55 14.26 14.89
CA ARG A 462 -31.22 13.13 15.76
C ARG A 462 -32.15 13.03 16.97
N VAL A 463 -32.56 14.16 17.55
CA VAL A 463 -33.52 14.22 18.66
C VAL A 463 -34.92 13.85 18.20
N ASP A 464 -35.38 14.31 17.04
CA ASP A 464 -36.64 13.88 16.43
C ASP A 464 -36.65 12.37 16.17
N HIS A 465 -35.58 11.81 15.62
CA HIS A 465 -35.46 10.38 15.38
C HIS A 465 -35.40 9.58 16.70
N LEU A 466 -34.83 10.14 17.77
CA LEU A 466 -34.86 9.55 19.12
C LEU A 466 -36.26 9.66 19.76
N ILE A 467 -36.98 10.77 19.60
CA ILE A 467 -38.35 10.96 20.07
C ILE A 467 -39.32 10.03 19.32
N THR A 468 -39.24 9.98 18.00
CA THR A 468 -40.02 9.06 17.16
C THR A 468 -39.78 7.60 17.56
N LYS A 469 -38.53 7.25 17.90
CA LYS A 469 -38.15 5.92 18.42
C LYS A 469 -38.71 5.66 19.83
N GLU A 470 -38.63 6.63 20.74
CA GLU A 470 -39.25 6.58 22.08
C GLU A 470 -40.78 6.41 21.98
N GLU A 471 -41.46 7.19 21.14
CA GLU A 471 -42.90 7.07 20.88
C GLU A 471 -43.27 5.67 20.36
N MET A 472 -42.50 5.15 19.39
CA MET A 472 -42.69 3.79 18.88
C MET A 472 -42.50 2.75 20.00
N MET A 473 -41.48 2.89 20.83
CA MET A 473 -41.23 1.98 21.95
C MET A 473 -42.33 2.05 23.02
N ALA A 474 -42.82 3.24 23.35
CA ALA A 474 -43.94 3.45 24.28
C ALA A 474 -45.25 2.84 23.77
N ARG A 475 -45.51 2.90 22.45
CA ARG A 475 -46.69 2.32 21.80
C ARG A 475 -46.63 0.79 21.63
N ILE A 476 -45.46 0.17 21.84
CA ILE A 476 -45.24 -1.29 21.66
C ILE A 476 -45.38 -2.09 22.97
N GLN A 477 -45.34 -1.46 24.15
CA GLN A 477 -45.51 -2.16 25.43
C GLN A 477 -46.98 -2.63 25.64
N PRO A 478 -47.25 -3.95 25.79
CA PRO A 478 -48.60 -4.42 26.06
C PRO A 478 -48.95 -4.29 27.55
N GLY A 479 -49.95 -3.46 27.88
CA GLY A 479 -50.70 -3.66 29.13
C GLY A 479 -50.78 -2.52 30.14
N ALA A 480 -50.31 -1.30 29.84
CA ALA A 480 -50.65 -0.12 30.64
C ALA A 480 -52.12 0.30 30.40
N LYS A 481 -53.08 -0.48 30.92
CA LYS A 481 -54.51 -0.12 30.88
C LYS A 481 -54.72 1.24 31.56
N MET A 482 -55.51 2.12 30.94
CA MET A 482 -56.07 3.31 31.60
C MET A 482 -56.98 2.90 32.78
N LYS A 483 -56.39 2.62 33.94
CA LYS A 483 -57.10 2.64 35.22
C LYS A 483 -57.24 4.09 35.64
N LYS A 484 -58.45 4.66 35.47
CA LYS A 484 -58.88 5.84 36.24
C LYS A 484 -58.66 5.53 37.72
N SER A 485 -57.66 6.15 38.32
CA SER A 485 -57.35 6.05 39.74
C SER A 485 -57.24 7.47 40.29
N LYS A 486 -57.87 7.70 41.45
CA LYS A 486 -57.86 9.01 42.12
C LYS A 486 -56.46 9.28 42.69
N PRO A 487 -56.03 10.55 42.82
CA PRO A 487 -54.70 10.88 43.31
C PRO A 487 -54.53 10.43 44.77
N SER A 488 -53.34 9.89 45.08
CA SER A 488 -52.85 9.71 46.44
C SER A 488 -51.34 9.99 46.49
N LYS A 489 -50.81 10.24 47.70
CA LYS A 489 -49.49 10.84 47.95
C LYS A 489 -48.43 9.79 48.34
N ASN A 490 -47.16 10.20 48.26
CA ASN A 490 -45.95 9.53 48.79
C ASN A 490 -45.57 8.22 48.03
N GLY A 491 -44.30 7.81 47.99
CA GLY A 491 -43.05 8.43 48.48
C GLY A 491 -41.81 7.57 48.14
N ASP A 492 -40.62 8.17 48.33
CA ASP A 492 -39.26 7.59 48.37
C ASP A 492 -38.67 6.72 47.22
N ARG A 493 -37.66 7.35 46.57
CA ARG A 493 -36.26 6.89 46.41
C ARG A 493 -35.93 5.38 46.31
N LEU A 494 -35.18 5.02 45.27
CA LEU A 494 -33.75 4.62 45.41
C LEU A 494 -33.00 4.61 44.05
N LYS A 495 -31.66 4.58 44.10
CA LYS A 495 -30.74 4.47 42.94
C LYS A 495 -29.86 3.22 43.09
N LEU A 496 -29.41 2.59 41.99
CA LEU A 496 -27.98 2.29 41.73
C LEU A 496 -27.71 1.76 40.30
N ASN A 497 -26.44 1.66 39.93
CA ASN A 497 -25.94 1.31 38.59
C ASN A 497 -25.66 -0.19 38.41
N LYS A 498 -25.79 -0.72 37.17
CA LYS A 498 -24.68 -1.31 36.36
C LYS A 498 -25.16 -1.90 35.02
N HIS A 499 -24.25 -1.99 34.03
CA HIS A 499 -24.46 -2.71 32.75
C HIS A 499 -24.64 -4.23 32.96
N PRO A 500 -25.36 -4.92 32.05
CA PRO A 500 -24.64 -5.65 30.99
C PRO A 500 -25.29 -5.56 29.58
N TYR A 501 -24.60 -6.08 28.56
CA TYR A 501 -25.18 -6.39 27.25
C TYR A 501 -26.22 -7.51 27.36
N GLN A 502 -27.42 -7.33 26.81
CA GLN A 502 -28.22 -8.45 26.29
C GLN A 502 -29.08 -8.03 25.09
N LYS A 503 -29.24 -8.96 24.14
CA LYS A 503 -29.88 -8.74 22.84
C LYS A 503 -31.40 -8.88 22.96
N MET A 504 -32.17 -8.03 22.28
CA MET A 504 -33.56 -8.28 21.88
C MET A 504 -33.82 -7.74 20.45
N PRO A 505 -34.80 -8.28 19.71
CA PRO A 505 -34.83 -8.18 18.25
C PRO A 505 -35.47 -6.89 17.71
N PHE A 506 -35.03 -6.51 16.50
CA PHE A 506 -35.70 -5.49 15.67
C PHE A 506 -37.11 -5.90 15.29
N LYS A 507 -38.00 -4.92 15.11
CA LYS A 507 -39.16 -5.03 14.22
C LYS A 507 -39.28 -3.77 13.38
N ILE A 508 -39.51 -3.96 12.08
CA ILE A 508 -39.41 -2.91 11.05
C ILE A 508 -40.75 -2.17 10.93
N SER A 509 -40.71 -0.85 10.69
CA SER A 509 -41.89 -0.05 10.36
C SER A 509 -41.94 0.27 8.86
N SER A 510 -43.12 0.17 8.26
CA SER A 510 -43.33 0.24 6.81
C SER A 510 -43.57 1.68 6.32
N LYS A 511 -42.51 2.47 6.12
CA LYS A 511 -42.58 3.62 5.20
C LYS A 511 -42.78 3.08 3.76
N PRO A 512 -43.56 3.76 2.90
CA PRO A 512 -43.64 3.40 1.48
C PRO A 512 -42.28 3.55 0.81
N PHE A 513 -41.97 2.68 -0.15
CA PHE A 513 -40.67 2.68 -0.82
C PHE A 513 -40.53 3.85 -1.79
N VAL A 514 -39.42 4.57 -1.73
CA VAL A 514 -39.10 5.72 -2.60
C VAL A 514 -37.95 5.34 -3.53
N TYR A 515 -38.22 5.33 -4.83
CA TYR A 515 -37.22 5.01 -5.86
C TYR A 515 -36.29 6.19 -6.15
N CYS A 516 -36.78 7.43 -6.19
CA CYS A 516 -35.95 8.61 -6.43
C CYS A 516 -36.21 9.72 -5.41
N VAL A 517 -35.14 10.29 -4.85
CA VAL A 517 -35.21 11.49 -3.99
C VAL A 517 -35.59 12.68 -4.88
N GLY A 518 -36.64 13.41 -4.51
CA GLY A 518 -37.23 14.45 -5.36
C GLY A 518 -38.36 13.94 -6.28
N ASN A 519 -38.38 12.65 -6.66
CA ASN A 519 -39.47 12.05 -7.44
C ASN A 519 -39.94 10.69 -6.89
N PRO A 520 -40.87 10.66 -5.92
CA PRO A 520 -41.45 9.43 -5.39
C PRO A 520 -42.25 8.59 -6.41
N LYS A 521 -42.54 9.11 -7.61
CA LYS A 521 -43.22 8.41 -8.70
C LYS A 521 -42.27 7.80 -9.73
N PHE A 522 -40.96 8.03 -9.61
CA PHE A 522 -39.96 7.41 -10.50
C PHE A 522 -40.09 5.88 -10.44
N ASP A 523 -40.09 5.24 -11.60
CA ASP A 523 -40.22 3.79 -11.75
C ASP A 523 -39.07 3.28 -12.64
N PRO A 524 -38.03 2.65 -12.04
CA PRO A 524 -36.88 2.13 -12.76
C PRO A 524 -37.23 1.22 -13.94
N ALA A 525 -38.30 0.42 -13.84
CA ALA A 525 -38.68 -0.52 -14.88
C ALA A 525 -39.35 0.16 -16.08
N LYS A 526 -40.05 1.28 -15.84
CA LYS A 526 -40.62 2.12 -16.92
C LYS A 526 -39.57 3.04 -17.53
N ALA A 527 -38.69 3.65 -16.71
CA ALA A 527 -37.66 4.57 -17.18
C ALA A 527 -36.77 3.93 -18.26
N VAL A 528 -36.31 2.68 -18.06
CA VAL A 528 -35.49 1.98 -19.07
C VAL A 528 -36.26 1.46 -20.29
N GLN A 529 -37.59 1.65 -20.34
CA GLN A 529 -38.45 1.39 -21.51
C GLN A 529 -38.84 2.68 -22.24
N ASP A 530 -38.63 3.85 -21.63
CA ASP A 530 -38.92 5.15 -22.22
C ASP A 530 -37.78 5.61 -23.13
N VAL A 531 -37.86 5.19 -24.39
CA VAL A 531 -36.90 5.54 -25.45
C VAL A 531 -37.00 7.02 -25.85
N GLU A 532 -38.09 7.72 -25.53
CA GLU A 532 -38.26 9.13 -25.88
C GLU A 532 -37.60 10.04 -24.86
N THR A 533 -37.84 9.82 -23.56
CA THR A 533 -37.13 10.49 -22.47
C THR A 533 -35.63 10.15 -22.49
N HIS A 534 -35.25 8.91 -22.86
CA HIS A 534 -33.83 8.57 -23.08
C HIS A 534 -33.21 9.41 -24.20
N ARG A 535 -33.84 9.46 -25.38
CA ARG A 535 -33.34 10.22 -26.53
C ARG A 535 -33.21 11.71 -26.21
N ALA A 536 -34.21 12.30 -25.57
CA ALA A 536 -34.19 13.70 -25.17
C ALA A 536 -33.10 14.00 -24.12
N ALA A 537 -32.88 13.12 -23.13
CA ALA A 537 -31.74 13.25 -22.21
C ALA A 537 -30.38 13.13 -22.93
N MET A 538 -30.27 12.26 -23.95
CA MET A 538 -29.05 12.14 -24.76
C MET A 538 -28.83 13.34 -25.68
N GLU A 539 -29.88 14.00 -26.16
CA GLU A 539 -29.79 15.27 -26.90
C GLU A 539 -29.25 16.40 -26.01
N LEU A 540 -29.80 16.55 -24.79
CA LEU A 540 -29.33 17.52 -23.79
C LEU A 540 -27.83 17.31 -23.47
N LEU A 541 -27.39 16.07 -23.28
CA LEU A 541 -25.98 15.76 -23.06
C LEU A 541 -25.09 16.05 -24.29
N ASN A 542 -25.39 15.43 -25.44
CA ASN A 542 -24.47 15.41 -26.58
C ASN A 542 -24.46 16.71 -27.38
N GLU A 543 -25.60 17.39 -27.53
CA GLU A 543 -25.71 18.61 -28.34
C GLU A 543 -25.54 19.86 -27.46
N LYS A 544 -26.18 19.90 -26.30
CA LYS A 544 -26.25 21.10 -25.44
C LYS A 544 -25.24 21.10 -24.28
N ASN A 545 -24.65 19.95 -23.94
CA ASN A 545 -23.81 19.76 -22.73
C ASN A 545 -24.54 20.16 -21.43
N ASP A 546 -25.86 19.95 -21.41
CA ASP A 546 -26.72 20.24 -20.27
C ASP A 546 -26.90 18.97 -19.41
N PHE A 547 -25.99 18.81 -18.45
CA PHE A 547 -26.00 17.71 -17.50
C PHE A 547 -27.07 17.90 -16.41
N GLU A 548 -27.32 19.14 -15.97
CA GLU A 548 -28.43 19.43 -15.05
C GLU A 548 -29.77 19.02 -15.68
N GLY A 549 -30.08 19.52 -16.88
CA GLY A 549 -31.31 19.20 -17.61
C GLY A 549 -31.44 17.71 -17.90
N ALA A 550 -30.37 17.03 -18.33
CA ALA A 550 -30.40 15.58 -18.58
C ALA A 550 -30.70 14.76 -17.31
N ILE A 551 -30.10 15.10 -16.17
CA ILE A 551 -30.38 14.45 -14.88
C ILE A 551 -31.81 14.77 -14.41
N ARG A 552 -32.26 16.03 -14.51
CA ARG A 552 -33.63 16.43 -14.15
C ARG A 552 -34.67 15.70 -14.98
N LEU A 553 -34.49 15.66 -16.29
CA LEU A 553 -35.39 14.99 -17.23
C LEU A 553 -35.44 13.48 -16.99
N TRP A 554 -34.28 12.81 -16.91
CA TRP A 554 -34.22 11.35 -16.78
C TRP A 554 -34.83 10.83 -15.47
N PHE A 555 -34.65 11.54 -14.36
CA PHE A 555 -35.21 11.15 -13.05
C PHE A 555 -36.53 11.85 -12.71
N GLY A 556 -37.01 12.78 -13.54
CA GLY A 556 -38.22 13.58 -13.29
C GLY A 556 -38.12 14.44 -12.03
N LEU A 557 -36.97 15.06 -11.80
CA LEU A 557 -36.70 15.89 -10.62
C LEU A 557 -37.42 17.26 -10.70
N PRO A 558 -37.60 17.99 -9.58
CA PRO A 558 -38.14 19.34 -9.59
C PRO A 558 -37.33 20.33 -10.45
N GLU A 559 -37.95 21.46 -10.76
CA GLU A 559 -37.27 22.61 -11.39
C GLU A 559 -36.21 23.21 -10.45
N ARG A 560 -35.22 23.90 -11.02
CA ARG A 560 -34.03 24.44 -10.33
C ARG A 560 -34.32 25.32 -9.11
N GLU A 561 -35.46 26.02 -9.08
CA GLU A 561 -35.88 26.87 -7.96
C GLU A 561 -36.43 26.09 -6.75
N LYS A 562 -36.63 24.78 -6.88
CA LYS A 562 -37.33 23.91 -5.90
C LYS A 562 -36.46 22.71 -5.49
N ASP A 563 -35.18 22.71 -5.87
CA ASP A 563 -34.24 21.62 -5.65
C ASP A 563 -32.98 22.11 -4.92
N GLU A 564 -33.04 22.07 -3.59
CA GLU A 564 -31.93 22.39 -2.70
C GLU A 564 -31.03 21.16 -2.41
N TYR A 565 -31.20 20.04 -3.13
CA TYR A 565 -30.58 18.78 -2.76
C TYR A 565 -29.04 18.79 -2.96
N VAL A 566 -28.32 18.36 -1.92
CA VAL A 566 -26.85 18.28 -1.91
C VAL A 566 -26.40 16.83 -2.09
N TYR A 567 -25.67 16.56 -3.16
CA TYR A 567 -25.05 15.28 -3.46
C TYR A 567 -23.75 15.13 -2.68
N HIS A 568 -23.64 14.08 -1.88
CA HIS A 568 -22.49 13.80 -1.01
C HIS A 568 -21.72 12.55 -1.47
N ALA A 569 -20.42 12.73 -1.76
CA ALA A 569 -19.45 11.63 -1.89
C ALA A 569 -18.06 12.14 -1.44
N VAL A 570 -17.06 12.14 -2.32
CA VAL A 570 -15.72 12.73 -2.05
C VAL A 570 -15.79 14.26 -1.90
N ALA A 571 -16.81 14.89 -2.49
CA ALA A 571 -17.17 16.29 -2.33
C ALA A 571 -18.68 16.41 -2.02
N SER A 572 -19.13 17.61 -1.63
CA SER A 572 -20.54 17.96 -1.46
C SER A 572 -20.93 19.04 -2.47
N VAL A 573 -21.91 18.79 -3.32
CA VAL A 573 -22.28 19.67 -4.47
C VAL A 573 -23.78 19.64 -4.74
N THR A 574 -24.36 20.73 -5.22
CA THR A 574 -25.73 20.75 -5.80
C THR A 574 -25.69 20.53 -7.32
N LEU A 575 -26.81 20.09 -7.92
CA LEU A 575 -26.85 19.84 -9.37
C LEU A 575 -26.47 21.07 -10.24
N PRO A 576 -26.92 22.31 -9.94
CA PRO A 576 -26.48 23.50 -10.67
C PRO A 576 -24.99 23.82 -10.51
N GLN A 577 -24.40 23.55 -9.34
CA GLN A 577 -22.94 23.74 -9.15
C GLN A 577 -22.15 22.80 -10.06
N VAL A 578 -22.61 21.56 -10.24
CA VAL A 578 -21.98 20.60 -11.14
C VAL A 578 -22.07 21.03 -12.60
N GLN A 579 -23.22 21.58 -13.03
CA GLN A 579 -23.39 22.15 -14.37
C GLN A 579 -22.44 23.33 -14.62
N SER A 580 -22.32 24.27 -13.68
CA SER A 580 -21.35 25.37 -13.81
C SER A 580 -19.88 24.92 -13.83
N VAL A 581 -19.55 23.79 -13.21
CA VAL A 581 -18.20 23.19 -13.34
C VAL A 581 -18.01 22.53 -14.71
N VAL A 582 -19.02 21.84 -15.27
CA VAL A 582 -19.00 21.29 -16.63
C VAL A 582 -18.75 22.39 -17.68
N GLU A 583 -19.37 23.56 -17.49
CA GLU A 583 -19.21 24.74 -18.36
C GLU A 583 -17.79 25.34 -18.33
N LEU A 584 -17.04 25.16 -17.23
CA LEU A 584 -15.64 25.59 -17.14
C LEU A 584 -14.67 24.70 -17.95
N ARG A 585 -15.04 23.44 -18.24
CA ARG A 585 -14.18 22.43 -18.88
C ARG A 585 -12.80 22.36 -18.20
N GLY A 586 -11.72 22.13 -18.96
CA GLY A 586 -10.34 22.01 -18.45
C GLY A 586 -9.73 23.27 -17.82
N ARG A 587 -10.45 24.39 -17.70
CA ARG A 587 -9.98 25.58 -16.98
C ARG A 587 -9.64 25.22 -15.52
N ASN A 588 -8.76 26.00 -14.90
CA ASN A 588 -8.26 25.75 -13.54
C ASN A 588 -7.69 24.33 -13.34
N GLY A 589 -7.19 23.70 -14.41
CA GLY A 589 -6.65 22.35 -14.40
C GLY A 589 -7.69 21.26 -14.08
N LEU A 590 -9.00 21.50 -14.26
CA LEU A 590 -10.07 20.55 -13.91
C LEU A 590 -9.98 19.22 -14.68
N HIS A 591 -9.41 19.22 -15.88
CA HIS A 591 -9.16 18.02 -16.71
C HIS A 591 -7.72 17.50 -16.59
N GLY A 592 -6.98 17.93 -15.56
CA GLY A 592 -5.63 17.46 -15.25
C GLY A 592 -5.62 16.01 -14.76
N TRP A 593 -5.70 15.06 -15.69
CA TRP A 593 -5.70 13.61 -15.46
C TRP A 593 -4.39 12.91 -15.84
N TYR A 594 -3.60 13.54 -16.72
CA TYR A 594 -2.37 12.99 -17.33
C TYR A 594 -1.16 13.94 -17.20
N ASP A 595 -1.34 15.10 -16.57
CA ASP A 595 -0.36 16.19 -16.47
C ASP A 595 0.70 15.99 -15.38
N GLY A 596 0.49 15.04 -14.46
CA GLY A 596 1.34 14.83 -13.29
C GLY A 596 1.27 15.95 -12.24
N GLY A 597 0.41 16.95 -12.42
CA GLY A 597 0.50 18.27 -11.74
C GLY A 597 0.06 18.34 -10.28
N GLY A 598 -0.41 17.24 -9.69
CA GLY A 598 -0.70 17.17 -8.25
C GLY A 598 0.56 16.88 -7.43
N GLU A 599 0.54 17.18 -6.12
CA GLU A 599 1.67 16.98 -5.18
C GLU A 599 2.27 15.56 -5.13
N LYS A 600 1.59 14.56 -5.71
CA LYS A 600 2.08 13.18 -5.89
C LYS A 600 1.82 12.60 -7.29
N GLY A 601 1.61 13.45 -8.30
CA GLY A 601 1.40 13.04 -9.69
C GLY A 601 2.72 12.81 -10.43
N GLY A 602 3.71 13.69 -10.21
CA GLY A 602 5.03 13.62 -10.87
C GLY A 602 5.80 12.33 -10.61
N GLU A 603 5.58 11.68 -9.46
CA GLU A 603 6.17 10.37 -9.11
C GLU A 603 5.78 9.26 -10.11
N TYR A 604 4.62 9.34 -10.75
CA TYR A 604 4.12 8.30 -11.65
C TYR A 604 4.52 8.51 -13.12
N TYR A 605 4.53 9.76 -13.60
CA TYR A 605 5.04 10.07 -14.94
C TYR A 605 6.55 9.78 -15.02
N SER A 606 7.31 10.17 -13.99
CA SER A 606 8.73 9.83 -13.89
C SER A 606 8.99 8.32 -13.75
N GLN A 607 8.15 7.55 -13.03
CA GLN A 607 8.25 6.08 -13.01
C GLN A 607 8.05 5.45 -14.39
N PHE A 608 7.17 5.99 -15.25
CA PHE A 608 7.00 5.52 -16.62
C PHE A 608 8.20 5.88 -17.53
N LEU A 609 8.74 7.10 -17.42
CA LEU A 609 9.97 7.50 -18.11
C LEU A 609 11.16 6.59 -17.73
N ASN A 610 11.31 6.31 -16.42
CA ASN A 610 12.33 5.42 -15.88
C ASN A 610 12.20 3.95 -16.37
N GLN A 611 10.98 3.47 -16.67
CA GLN A 611 10.78 2.14 -17.24
C GLN A 611 11.00 2.07 -18.76
N THR A 612 10.99 3.21 -19.46
CA THR A 612 11.14 3.29 -20.93
C THR A 612 12.54 3.72 -21.38
N ASN A 613 13.49 3.93 -20.45
CA ASN A 613 14.80 4.56 -20.70
C ASN A 613 14.69 5.93 -21.42
N SER A 614 13.62 6.67 -21.14
CA SER A 614 13.37 7.99 -21.73
C SER A 614 13.99 9.10 -20.90
N LEU A 615 14.51 10.15 -21.56
CA LEU A 615 15.11 11.31 -20.88
C LEU A 615 14.10 12.06 -19.97
N PRO A 616 14.56 12.69 -18.87
CA PRO A 616 13.68 13.24 -17.85
C PRO A 616 12.91 14.52 -18.25
N ASP A 617 13.32 15.20 -19.33
CA ASP A 617 12.78 16.52 -19.75
C ASP A 617 11.65 16.45 -20.79
N ILE A 618 10.88 15.36 -20.84
CA ILE A 618 9.72 15.27 -21.75
C ILE A 618 8.55 16.10 -21.17
N PRO A 619 7.99 17.08 -21.92
CA PRO A 619 6.85 17.87 -21.46
C PRO A 619 5.61 16.99 -21.29
N PRO A 620 4.67 17.37 -20.38
CA PRO A 620 3.47 16.57 -20.12
C PRO A 620 2.67 16.34 -21.41
N PRO A 621 2.11 15.13 -21.60
CA PRO A 621 1.47 14.77 -22.86
C PRO A 621 0.26 15.67 -23.13
N PRO A 622 0.01 16.06 -24.40
CA PRO A 622 -1.15 16.87 -24.75
C PRO A 622 -2.46 16.12 -24.42
N PRO A 623 -3.58 16.84 -24.18
CA PRO A 623 -4.88 16.23 -23.93
C PRO A 623 -5.24 15.16 -24.97
N PRO A 624 -5.85 14.03 -24.57
CA PRO A 624 -6.10 12.92 -25.47
C PRO A 624 -7.09 13.33 -26.58
N SER A 625 -6.89 12.83 -27.80
CA SER A 625 -7.75 13.20 -28.91
C SER A 625 -9.17 12.64 -28.73
N VAL A 626 -10.18 13.31 -29.30
CA VAL A 626 -11.57 12.83 -29.32
C VAL A 626 -11.67 11.42 -29.94
N SER A 627 -10.79 11.11 -30.90
CA SER A 627 -10.68 9.78 -31.51
C SER A 627 -10.18 8.71 -30.52
N ASP A 628 -9.23 9.06 -29.65
CA ASP A 628 -8.70 8.14 -28.63
C ASP A 628 -9.68 7.95 -27.47
N ILE A 629 -10.35 9.03 -27.02
CA ILE A 629 -11.45 8.98 -26.04
C ILE A 629 -12.58 8.08 -26.56
N HIS A 630 -13.04 8.29 -27.80
CA HIS A 630 -14.04 7.44 -28.42
C HIS A 630 -13.54 6.00 -28.59
N SER A 631 -12.27 5.80 -28.96
CA SER A 631 -11.67 4.45 -29.02
C SER A 631 -11.65 3.75 -27.65
N TYR A 632 -11.57 4.50 -26.54
CA TYR A 632 -11.64 3.97 -25.18
C TYR A 632 -13.08 3.66 -24.74
N THR A 633 -14.06 4.54 -24.97
CA THR A 633 -15.47 4.25 -24.63
C THR A 633 -15.99 3.05 -25.43
N HIS A 634 -15.57 2.94 -26.69
CA HIS A 634 -15.89 1.85 -27.61
C HIS A 634 -15.31 0.47 -27.19
N LEU A 635 -14.41 0.40 -26.20
CA LEU A 635 -14.01 -0.87 -25.57
C LEU A 635 -15.17 -1.56 -24.84
N PHE A 636 -16.11 -0.77 -24.31
CA PHE A 636 -17.24 -1.23 -23.50
C PHE A 636 -18.55 -1.30 -24.29
N SER A 637 -18.53 -0.87 -25.57
CA SER A 637 -19.69 -0.88 -26.46
C SER A 637 -20.14 -2.31 -26.80
N PRO A 638 -21.43 -2.65 -26.61
CA PRO A 638 -21.95 -3.99 -26.90
C PRO A 638 -21.87 -4.41 -28.38
N SER A 639 -21.79 -3.45 -29.31
CA SER A 639 -21.69 -3.70 -30.76
C SER A 639 -20.40 -4.40 -31.19
N HIS A 640 -19.39 -4.46 -30.31
CA HIS A 640 -18.05 -4.98 -30.60
C HIS A 640 -17.66 -6.04 -29.56
N SER A 641 -16.67 -6.89 -29.87
CA SER A 641 -16.18 -7.88 -28.90
C SER A 641 -15.02 -7.24 -28.13
N PRO A 642 -15.07 -7.17 -26.78
CA PRO A 642 -14.07 -6.45 -25.99
C PRO A 642 -12.62 -6.92 -26.25
N SER A 643 -12.43 -8.22 -26.44
CA SER A 643 -11.12 -8.82 -26.78
C SER A 643 -10.60 -8.41 -28.17
N SER A 644 -11.47 -8.02 -29.10
CA SER A 644 -11.08 -7.48 -30.41
C SER A 644 -10.94 -5.96 -30.36
N SER A 645 -11.83 -5.26 -29.64
CA SER A 645 -11.73 -3.81 -29.41
C SER A 645 -10.42 -3.46 -28.72
N LEU A 646 -10.02 -4.19 -27.68
CA LEU A 646 -8.75 -3.95 -26.98
C LEU A 646 -7.53 -4.21 -27.89
N LYS A 647 -7.55 -5.25 -28.73
CA LYS A 647 -6.49 -5.49 -29.73
C LYS A 647 -6.38 -4.33 -30.72
N SER A 648 -7.50 -3.79 -31.20
CA SER A 648 -7.54 -2.60 -32.07
C SER A 648 -7.11 -1.32 -31.32
N PHE A 649 -7.41 -1.22 -30.03
CA PHE A 649 -7.01 -0.09 -29.19
C PHE A 649 -5.48 -0.04 -29.01
N VAL A 650 -4.86 -1.21 -28.77
CA VAL A 650 -3.40 -1.42 -28.75
C VAL A 650 -2.77 -1.18 -30.12
N SER A 651 -3.26 -1.83 -31.19
CA SER A 651 -2.58 -1.80 -32.50
C SER A 651 -2.57 -0.42 -33.17
N ASN A 652 -3.53 0.44 -32.81
CA ASN A 652 -3.62 1.82 -33.30
C ASN A 652 -3.02 2.85 -32.31
N ALA A 653 -2.38 2.40 -31.23
CA ALA A 653 -1.70 3.29 -30.29
C ALA A 653 -0.37 3.79 -30.89
N LYS A 654 -0.23 5.12 -31.02
CA LYS A 654 1.08 5.72 -31.31
C LYS A 654 2.03 5.45 -30.14
N LYS A 655 3.30 5.15 -30.41
CA LYS A 655 4.33 5.00 -29.37
C LYS A 655 4.34 6.24 -28.46
N ASP A 656 4.51 6.03 -27.17
CA ASP A 656 4.63 7.07 -26.13
C ASP A 656 3.40 8.01 -25.98
N SER A 657 2.25 7.62 -26.54
CA SER A 657 0.97 8.33 -26.38
C SER A 657 0.17 7.88 -25.14
N ILE A 658 -0.76 8.73 -24.66
CA ILE A 658 -1.72 8.37 -23.59
C ILE A 658 -2.44 7.05 -23.91
N ARG A 659 -2.87 6.85 -25.15
CA ARG A 659 -3.50 5.60 -25.62
C ARG A 659 -2.59 4.39 -25.45
N SER A 660 -1.27 4.53 -25.69
CA SER A 660 -0.30 3.44 -25.47
C SER A 660 -0.13 3.12 -23.99
N MET A 661 -0.08 4.15 -23.12
CA MET A 661 -0.03 3.97 -21.66
C MET A 661 -1.30 3.28 -21.13
N VAL A 662 -2.49 3.76 -21.52
CA VAL A 662 -3.77 3.15 -21.14
C VAL A 662 -3.89 1.73 -21.67
N SER A 663 -3.56 1.50 -22.96
CA SER A 663 -3.65 0.15 -23.54
C SER A 663 -2.72 -0.84 -22.85
N SER A 664 -1.55 -0.39 -22.40
CA SER A 664 -0.60 -1.20 -21.63
C SER A 664 -1.15 -1.55 -20.25
N ASN A 665 -1.67 -0.57 -19.50
CA ASN A 665 -2.32 -0.81 -18.20
C ASN A 665 -3.50 -1.79 -18.33
N LEU A 666 -4.44 -1.52 -19.25
CA LEU A 666 -5.62 -2.37 -19.46
C LEU A 666 -5.25 -3.80 -19.91
N THR A 667 -4.22 -3.96 -20.76
CA THR A 667 -3.75 -5.28 -21.21
C THR A 667 -3.04 -6.04 -20.08
N SER A 668 -2.23 -5.36 -19.26
CA SER A 668 -1.52 -5.99 -18.13
C SER A 668 -2.46 -6.57 -17.07
N LYS A 669 -3.67 -5.99 -16.93
CA LYS A 669 -4.69 -6.40 -15.95
C LYS A 669 -5.75 -7.34 -16.50
N ARG A 670 -5.93 -7.44 -17.83
CA ARG A 670 -6.98 -8.27 -18.41
C ARG A 670 -6.58 -9.75 -18.42
N TYR A 671 -7.33 -10.55 -17.67
CA TYR A 671 -7.12 -11.99 -17.52
C TYR A 671 -8.43 -12.77 -17.72
N LEU A 672 -8.39 -13.88 -18.46
CA LEU A 672 -9.50 -14.83 -18.61
C LEU A 672 -8.92 -16.25 -18.59
N HIS A 673 -9.37 -17.11 -17.68
CA HIS A 673 -8.80 -18.43 -17.49
C HIS A 673 -9.18 -19.40 -18.63
N PRO A 674 -8.22 -20.04 -19.34
CA PRO A 674 -8.50 -20.80 -20.56
C PRO A 674 -9.52 -21.95 -20.44
N SER A 675 -9.66 -22.55 -19.26
CA SER A 675 -10.66 -23.62 -19.01
C SER A 675 -12.11 -23.13 -18.90
N TYR A 676 -12.37 -21.82 -18.98
CA TYR A 676 -13.71 -21.23 -18.92
C TYR A 676 -14.04 -20.43 -20.20
N PRO A 677 -14.24 -21.11 -21.36
CA PRO A 677 -14.48 -20.44 -22.64
C PRO A 677 -15.74 -19.56 -22.65
N GLY A 678 -16.74 -19.86 -21.81
CA GLY A 678 -17.94 -19.04 -21.62
C GLY A 678 -17.69 -17.61 -21.10
N LEU A 679 -16.47 -17.29 -20.65
CA LEU A 679 -16.08 -15.94 -20.24
C LEU A 679 -15.64 -15.05 -21.43
N VAL A 680 -15.45 -15.62 -22.62
CA VAL A 680 -15.04 -14.86 -23.82
C VAL A 680 -16.28 -14.31 -24.52
N ILE A 681 -16.64 -13.06 -24.21
CA ILE A 681 -17.90 -12.46 -24.68
C ILE A 681 -17.80 -12.01 -26.16
N PRO A 682 -18.66 -12.53 -27.06
CA PRO A 682 -18.71 -12.11 -28.46
C PRO A 682 -19.46 -10.77 -28.59
N LYS A 683 -19.34 -10.13 -29.77
CA LYS A 683 -20.12 -8.91 -30.07
C LYS A 683 -21.62 -9.19 -30.14
N VAL A 684 -22.44 -8.28 -29.62
CA VAL A 684 -23.90 -8.35 -29.73
C VAL A 684 -24.31 -8.04 -31.17
N LYS A 685 -25.02 -8.96 -31.84
CA LYS A 685 -25.46 -8.78 -33.24
C LYS A 685 -26.69 -7.90 -33.40
N ASN A 686 -27.54 -7.81 -32.37
CA ASN A 686 -28.76 -7.01 -32.36
C ASN A 686 -28.88 -6.33 -30.99
N LEU A 687 -28.72 -5.01 -30.94
CA LEU A 687 -28.73 -4.24 -29.69
C LEU A 687 -30.10 -4.25 -28.99
N ALA A 688 -31.21 -4.48 -29.72
CA ALA A 688 -32.53 -4.63 -29.12
C ALA A 688 -32.70 -5.91 -28.26
N THR A 689 -31.68 -6.78 -28.21
CA THR A 689 -31.69 -8.00 -27.36
C THR A 689 -30.98 -7.81 -26.01
N ILE A 690 -30.46 -6.62 -25.72
CA ILE A 690 -29.90 -6.27 -24.41
C ILE A 690 -30.69 -5.12 -23.76
N PRO A 691 -30.83 -5.09 -22.42
CA PRO A 691 -31.44 -3.98 -21.70
C PRO A 691 -30.70 -2.66 -21.89
N LEU A 692 -31.45 -1.56 -21.93
CA LEU A 692 -30.91 -0.20 -21.91
C LEU A 692 -30.10 0.05 -20.63
N ASN A 693 -28.92 0.66 -20.78
CA ASN A 693 -27.97 0.90 -19.69
C ASN A 693 -27.64 2.41 -19.62
N PRO A 694 -28.58 3.26 -19.14
CA PRO A 694 -28.40 4.72 -19.13
C PRO A 694 -27.12 5.15 -18.41
N TYR A 695 -26.63 4.37 -17.44
CA TYR A 695 -25.39 4.72 -16.75
C TYR A 695 -24.16 4.66 -17.68
N LEU A 696 -24.14 3.73 -18.64
CA LEU A 696 -23.07 3.65 -19.63
C LEU A 696 -23.08 4.86 -20.58
N ASP A 697 -24.27 5.36 -20.94
CA ASP A 697 -24.42 6.51 -21.84
C ASP A 697 -23.98 7.82 -21.15
N PHE A 698 -24.46 8.05 -19.92
CA PHE A 698 -24.02 9.18 -19.08
C PHE A 698 -22.51 9.11 -18.78
N TRP A 699 -21.95 7.91 -18.61
CA TRP A 699 -20.51 7.69 -18.47
C TRP A 699 -19.74 8.05 -19.75
N GLU A 700 -20.16 7.56 -20.92
CA GLU A 700 -19.49 7.87 -22.20
C GLU A 700 -19.50 9.38 -22.50
N TRP A 701 -20.62 10.05 -22.23
CA TRP A 701 -20.66 11.51 -22.29
C TRP A 701 -19.64 12.15 -21.33
N SER A 702 -19.55 11.68 -20.08
CA SER A 702 -18.58 12.21 -19.12
C SER A 702 -17.13 12.00 -19.56
N CYS A 703 -16.82 10.91 -20.27
CA CYS A 703 -15.50 10.66 -20.83
C CYS A 703 -15.14 11.68 -21.93
N LYS A 704 -16.08 11.98 -22.83
CA LYS A 704 -15.93 13.02 -23.86
C LYS A 704 -15.80 14.42 -23.26
N ASN A 705 -16.68 14.76 -22.32
CA ASN A 705 -16.73 16.09 -21.72
C ASN A 705 -15.49 16.40 -20.86
N LEU A 706 -15.00 15.43 -20.08
CA LEU A 706 -13.85 15.57 -19.19
C LEU A 706 -12.48 15.27 -19.83
N GLU A 707 -12.42 15.10 -21.16
CA GLU A 707 -11.18 14.80 -21.90
C GLU A 707 -10.45 13.53 -21.37
N TRP A 708 -11.23 12.47 -21.10
CA TRP A 708 -10.78 11.27 -20.39
C TRP A 708 -10.71 10.03 -21.30
N CYS A 709 -9.48 9.51 -21.48
CA CYS A 709 -9.13 8.37 -22.34
C CYS A 709 -8.83 7.06 -21.57
N GLY A 710 -9.08 7.00 -20.26
CA GLY A 710 -8.88 5.82 -19.42
C GLY A 710 -7.62 5.81 -18.54
N PRO A 711 -7.48 4.79 -17.66
CA PRO A 711 -6.43 4.76 -16.64
C PRO A 711 -5.06 4.29 -17.16
N VAL A 712 -4.00 4.99 -16.77
CA VAL A 712 -2.59 4.63 -17.03
C VAL A 712 -1.92 3.86 -15.88
N GLY A 713 -2.64 3.62 -14.78
CA GLY A 713 -2.07 3.15 -13.50
C GLY A 713 -1.58 4.32 -12.63
N GLY A 714 -1.45 4.09 -11.32
CA GLY A 714 -0.88 5.07 -10.37
C GLY A 714 -1.70 6.34 -10.05
N GLN A 715 -2.81 6.60 -10.76
CA GLN A 715 -3.60 7.82 -10.59
C GLN A 715 -4.13 8.02 -9.16
N GLY A 716 -4.10 9.29 -8.71
CA GLY A 716 -4.38 9.68 -7.34
C GLY A 716 -5.87 9.86 -6.99
N LEU A 717 -6.12 10.36 -5.77
CA LEU A 717 -7.44 10.46 -5.14
C LEU A 717 -8.42 11.47 -5.80
N ARG A 718 -7.99 12.20 -6.84
CA ARG A 718 -8.80 13.23 -7.50
C ARG A 718 -10.00 12.61 -8.24
N SER A 719 -11.13 13.30 -8.27
CA SER A 719 -12.33 12.92 -9.03
C SER A 719 -13.13 14.15 -9.39
N HIS A 720 -13.83 14.14 -10.53
CA HIS A 720 -14.63 15.29 -10.96
C HIS A 720 -15.90 15.49 -10.12
N HIS A 721 -16.40 16.73 -10.07
CA HIS A 721 -17.63 17.11 -9.35
C HIS A 721 -18.92 16.46 -9.91
N LEU A 722 -18.85 15.82 -11.09
CA LEU A 722 -19.91 14.94 -11.62
C LEU A 722 -20.11 13.66 -10.77
N LEU A 723 -19.07 13.18 -10.09
CA LEU A 723 -19.07 11.85 -9.47
C LEU A 723 -20.09 11.69 -8.32
N PRO A 724 -20.28 12.65 -7.38
CA PRO A 724 -21.33 12.54 -6.35
C PRO A 724 -22.74 12.37 -6.92
N VAL A 725 -23.06 13.07 -8.01
CA VAL A 725 -24.37 13.01 -8.68
C VAL A 725 -24.58 11.63 -9.32
N LEU A 726 -23.60 11.15 -10.09
CA LEU A 726 -23.65 9.84 -10.74
C LEU A 726 -23.64 8.67 -9.73
N MET A 727 -22.90 8.80 -8.61
CA MET A 727 -22.90 7.80 -7.54
C MET A 727 -24.24 7.74 -6.78
N HIS A 728 -24.90 8.87 -6.52
CA HIS A 728 -26.23 8.89 -5.90
C HIS A 728 -27.31 8.28 -6.80
N HIS A 729 -27.28 8.61 -8.10
CA HIS A 729 -28.30 8.22 -9.08
C HIS A 729 -28.11 6.80 -9.63
N PHE A 730 -26.89 6.44 -10.04
CA PHE A 730 -26.60 5.16 -10.71
C PHE A 730 -25.60 4.26 -9.98
N GLY A 731 -24.76 4.77 -9.07
CA GLY A 731 -23.97 3.95 -8.13
C GLY A 731 -22.46 4.00 -8.34
N CYS A 732 -21.69 3.27 -7.54
CA CYS A 732 -20.24 3.51 -7.43
C CYS A 732 -19.39 3.17 -8.68
N VAL A 733 -19.84 2.24 -9.53
CA VAL A 733 -19.12 1.78 -10.73
C VAL A 733 -20.10 1.32 -11.81
N VAL A 734 -19.77 1.56 -13.08
CA VAL A 734 -20.65 1.28 -14.23
C VAL A 734 -20.61 -0.21 -14.60
N PRO A 735 -21.76 -0.91 -14.74
CA PRO A 735 -21.78 -2.26 -15.28
C PRO A 735 -21.60 -2.25 -16.80
N SER A 736 -20.56 -2.92 -17.32
CA SER A 736 -20.38 -3.13 -18.76
C SER A 736 -21.18 -4.32 -19.27
N CYS A 737 -21.47 -4.35 -20.58
CA CYS A 737 -22.10 -5.53 -21.21
C CYS A 737 -21.24 -6.79 -21.02
N GLU A 738 -19.90 -6.68 -21.05
CA GLU A 738 -19.00 -7.80 -20.78
C GLU A 738 -19.18 -8.34 -19.35
N ALA A 739 -19.20 -7.45 -18.34
CA ALA A 739 -19.32 -7.85 -16.95
C ALA A 739 -20.67 -8.52 -16.66
N LEU A 740 -21.78 -7.94 -17.16
CA LEU A 740 -23.12 -8.52 -17.00
C LEU A 740 -23.24 -9.87 -17.73
N SER A 741 -22.63 -10.04 -18.90
CA SER A 741 -22.58 -11.30 -19.63
C SER A 741 -21.70 -12.36 -18.94
N ILE A 742 -20.56 -11.99 -18.36
CA ILE A 742 -19.71 -12.89 -17.57
C ILE A 742 -20.48 -13.42 -16.36
N ILE A 743 -21.14 -12.54 -15.59
CA ILE A 743 -21.95 -12.93 -14.43
C ILE A 743 -23.11 -13.84 -14.87
N LYS A 744 -23.77 -13.54 -16.00
CA LYS A 744 -24.85 -14.36 -16.57
C LYS A 744 -24.38 -15.76 -16.98
N ASN A 745 -23.24 -15.87 -17.66
CA ASN A 745 -22.74 -17.17 -18.09
C ASN A 745 -22.30 -18.01 -16.89
N LEU A 746 -21.62 -17.42 -15.90
CA LEU A 746 -21.28 -18.08 -14.64
C LEU A 746 -22.51 -18.55 -13.86
N ALA A 747 -23.60 -17.77 -13.85
CA ALA A 747 -24.85 -18.15 -13.20
C ALA A 747 -25.56 -19.31 -13.91
N LEU A 748 -25.53 -19.36 -15.25
CA LEU A 748 -26.25 -20.36 -16.05
C LEU A 748 -25.46 -21.65 -16.31
N GLU A 749 -24.12 -21.60 -16.28
CA GLU A 749 -23.22 -22.73 -16.55
C GLU A 749 -22.57 -23.29 -15.27
N GLY A 750 -22.40 -22.45 -14.25
CA GLY A 750 -21.73 -22.79 -13.00
C GLY A 750 -20.22 -23.01 -13.15
N VAL A 751 -19.58 -23.45 -12.06
CA VAL A 751 -18.13 -23.72 -12.00
C VAL A 751 -17.72 -24.98 -12.79
N GLY A 752 -18.68 -25.81 -13.20
CA GLY A 752 -18.46 -27.14 -13.79
C GLY A 752 -17.88 -27.18 -15.22
N GLY A 753 -17.23 -26.12 -15.70
CA GLY A 753 -16.77 -25.93 -17.08
C GLY A 753 -15.69 -26.89 -17.61
N ARG A 754 -15.33 -27.97 -16.88
CA ARG A 754 -14.36 -28.97 -17.33
C ARG A 754 -14.94 -29.91 -18.41
N GLY A 755 -15.05 -29.38 -19.62
CA GLY A 755 -15.01 -30.14 -20.88
C GLY A 755 -16.10 -31.19 -21.12
N SER A 756 -17.23 -30.78 -21.72
CA SER A 756 -18.11 -31.71 -22.43
C SER A 756 -18.60 -31.09 -23.73
N SER A 757 -17.96 -31.46 -24.84
CA SER A 757 -18.34 -31.07 -26.20
C SER A 757 -19.74 -31.58 -26.56
N ASN A 758 -20.64 -30.69 -26.98
CA ASN A 758 -21.83 -31.03 -27.76
C ASN A 758 -22.31 -29.78 -28.54
N VAL A 759 -21.48 -29.35 -29.49
CA VAL A 759 -21.88 -28.35 -30.49
C VAL A 759 -22.78 -29.08 -31.50
N ASN A 760 -24.10 -28.99 -31.31
CA ASN A 760 -25.05 -29.30 -32.38
C ASN A 760 -25.05 -28.14 -33.39
N SER A 761 -24.00 -28.08 -34.22
CA SER A 761 -23.99 -27.24 -35.40
C SER A 761 -25.02 -27.76 -36.40
N ALA A 762 -26.06 -26.98 -36.68
CA ALA A 762 -26.80 -27.16 -37.92
C ALA A 762 -25.83 -26.95 -39.09
N THR A 763 -25.81 -27.91 -40.02
CA THR A 763 -24.84 -27.98 -41.11
C THR A 763 -24.91 -26.79 -42.06
N ASN A 764 -23.76 -26.30 -42.51
CA ASN A 764 -23.56 -26.19 -43.96
C ASN A 764 -22.08 -26.38 -44.33
N ASN A 765 -21.83 -27.02 -45.47
CA ASN A 765 -20.49 -27.38 -45.92
C ASN A 765 -19.78 -26.20 -46.60
N ASN A 766 -18.44 -26.16 -46.49
CA ASN A 766 -17.61 -26.42 -47.67
C ASN A 766 -16.15 -26.72 -47.30
N ASN A 767 -15.51 -27.53 -48.14
CA ASN A 767 -14.12 -27.94 -47.96
C ASN A 767 -13.15 -26.81 -48.30
N SER A 768 -12.03 -26.75 -47.57
CA SER A 768 -10.73 -26.43 -48.18
C SER A 768 -9.65 -27.24 -47.48
N SER A 769 -8.78 -27.86 -48.27
CA SER A 769 -7.71 -28.74 -47.80
C SER A 769 -6.43 -27.95 -47.50
N SER A 770 -5.58 -28.57 -46.67
CA SER A 770 -4.24 -28.11 -46.34
C SER A 770 -3.39 -27.73 -47.55
N SER A 771 -2.75 -26.56 -47.47
CA SER A 771 -1.33 -26.42 -47.82
C SER A 771 -0.71 -25.30 -46.98
N GLY A 772 0.55 -25.44 -46.61
CA GLY A 772 1.33 -24.37 -45.98
C GLY A 772 2.44 -23.91 -46.92
N SER A 773 3.04 -22.77 -46.63
CA SER A 773 4.32 -22.37 -47.22
C SER A 773 5.10 -21.45 -46.30
N GLN A 774 6.41 -21.42 -46.52
CA GLN A 774 7.39 -20.71 -45.72
C GLN A 774 7.67 -19.31 -46.29
N ASN A 775 8.37 -18.50 -45.50
CA ASN A 775 9.40 -17.51 -45.86
C ASN A 775 9.35 -16.85 -47.27
N GLY A 776 9.25 -15.53 -47.32
CA GLY A 776 9.61 -14.75 -48.51
C GLY A 776 9.55 -13.23 -48.28
N ALA A 777 10.66 -12.52 -48.52
CA ALA A 777 10.73 -11.06 -48.50
C ALA A 777 10.23 -10.46 -49.84
N GLY A 778 9.88 -9.17 -49.89
CA GLY A 778 9.56 -8.52 -51.16
C GLY A 778 8.95 -7.11 -51.09
N ASP A 779 9.84 -6.12 -51.16
CA ASP A 779 9.66 -4.71 -51.56
C ASP A 779 8.49 -4.27 -52.49
N LYS A 780 8.03 -3.03 -52.24
CA LYS A 780 7.67 -1.93 -53.20
C LYS A 780 6.34 -1.91 -53.99
N ALA A 781 5.81 -0.67 -54.05
CA ALA A 781 4.91 -0.06 -55.05
C ALA A 781 3.47 -0.63 -55.19
N GLY A 782 2.48 0.15 -55.68
CA GLY A 782 2.45 1.59 -55.98
C GLY A 782 1.46 1.95 -57.10
N ASN A 783 0.60 2.95 -56.88
CA ASN A 783 -0.49 3.44 -57.77
C ASN A 783 -1.61 2.39 -58.06
N GLY A 784 -2.82 2.77 -58.50
CA GLY A 784 -3.43 4.11 -58.61
C GLY A 784 -4.80 4.10 -59.33
N ASP A 785 -5.56 5.19 -59.15
CA ASP A 785 -6.62 5.75 -60.02
C ASP A 785 -7.94 4.98 -60.32
N GLY A 786 -8.97 5.75 -60.77
CA GLY A 786 -10.30 5.27 -61.24
C GLY A 786 -11.40 5.30 -60.16
N ASN A 787 -12.06 6.42 -59.81
CA ASN A 787 -12.88 7.38 -60.60
C ASN A 787 -14.25 6.83 -61.07
N GLY A 788 -15.35 7.55 -60.77
CA GLY A 788 -16.71 7.20 -61.22
C GLY A 788 -17.87 7.83 -60.42
N SER A 789 -18.45 8.91 -60.95
CA SER A 789 -19.80 9.43 -60.60
C SER A 789 -20.90 8.62 -61.36
N ALA A 790 -22.22 8.85 -61.25
CA ALA A 790 -23.01 9.98 -60.74
C ALA A 790 -24.49 9.59 -60.43
N ASP A 791 -25.22 10.55 -59.85
CA ASP A 791 -26.64 10.94 -60.05
C ASP A 791 -27.85 9.97 -59.97
N GLY A 792 -28.92 10.50 -59.37
CA GLY A 792 -30.34 10.16 -59.66
C GLY A 792 -30.99 9.04 -58.83
N GLY A 793 -32.25 9.16 -58.38
CA GLY A 793 -33.14 10.32 -58.38
C GLY A 793 -34.60 9.97 -58.02
N ILE A 794 -35.08 10.53 -56.90
CA ILE A 794 -36.46 10.96 -56.51
C ILE A 794 -37.71 10.20 -57.05
N ILE A 795 -38.73 10.02 -56.18
CA ILE A 795 -40.22 10.15 -56.39
C ILE A 795 -41.09 9.02 -55.79
N THR A 796 -41.68 9.31 -54.60
CA THR A 796 -43.04 8.94 -54.11
C THR A 796 -43.45 7.46 -53.87
N SER A 797 -44.46 7.13 -53.05
CA SER A 797 -45.07 7.79 -51.87
C SER A 797 -46.11 6.86 -51.17
N ASN A 798 -46.61 7.29 -50.00
CA ASN A 798 -48.01 7.14 -49.53
C ASN A 798 -48.49 5.74 -49.02
N ILE A 799 -48.97 5.65 -47.75
CA ILE A 799 -50.39 5.71 -47.27
C ILE A 799 -50.99 4.29 -47.12
N THR A 800 -51.65 3.86 -46.04
CA THR A 800 -52.04 4.46 -44.73
C THR A 800 -52.34 3.37 -43.67
N ASN A 801 -52.52 3.77 -42.40
CA ASN A 801 -53.49 3.33 -41.37
C ASN A 801 -54.01 1.86 -41.35
N GLY A 802 -54.19 1.22 -40.19
CA GLY A 802 -54.03 1.68 -38.80
C GLY A 802 -55.11 1.08 -37.89
N HIS A 803 -55.14 1.53 -36.62
CA HIS A 803 -56.19 1.23 -35.60
C HIS A 803 -56.28 -0.25 -35.12
N SER A 804 -56.81 -0.59 -33.94
CA SER A 804 -57.00 0.14 -32.66
C SER A 804 -57.45 -0.84 -31.55
N ALA A 805 -57.13 -0.55 -30.29
CA ALA A 805 -57.95 -0.90 -29.09
C ALA A 805 -58.11 -2.43 -28.76
N VAL A 806 -58.64 -2.90 -27.61
CA VAL A 806 -58.80 -2.36 -26.22
C VAL A 806 -59.01 -3.53 -25.22
N SER A 807 -58.45 -3.37 -24.00
CA SER A 807 -58.81 -3.93 -22.66
C SER A 807 -59.18 -5.42 -22.38
N THR A 808 -59.06 -5.78 -21.09
CA THR A 808 -59.88 -6.77 -20.32
C THR A 808 -59.78 -8.27 -20.69
N THR A 809 -59.94 -9.26 -19.78
CA THR A 809 -60.35 -9.24 -18.35
C THR A 809 -59.67 -10.37 -17.54
N GLU A 810 -59.98 -10.44 -16.24
CA GLU A 810 -59.52 -11.37 -15.21
C GLU A 810 -59.91 -12.85 -15.35
N ASN A 811 -59.40 -13.65 -14.39
CA ASN A 811 -59.89 -14.94 -13.88
C ASN A 811 -59.65 -16.20 -14.74
N ARG A 812 -59.69 -17.43 -14.20
CA ARG A 812 -59.35 -18.08 -12.89
C ARG A 812 -59.74 -19.56 -13.07
N THR A 813 -59.33 -20.47 -12.17
CA THR A 813 -59.73 -21.90 -12.11
C THR A 813 -59.25 -22.78 -13.28
N GLU A 814 -59.27 -24.11 -13.18
CA GLU A 814 -58.63 -25.01 -12.20
C GLU A 814 -58.59 -26.42 -12.83
N ASN A 815 -57.68 -27.27 -12.36
CA ASN A 815 -57.75 -28.75 -12.32
C ASN A 815 -58.57 -29.52 -13.40
N GLY A 816 -57.86 -30.25 -14.26
CA GLY A 816 -58.41 -31.35 -15.07
C GLY A 816 -57.50 -32.57 -15.08
N ILE A 817 -57.86 -33.64 -14.35
CA ILE A 817 -57.12 -34.91 -14.31
C ILE A 817 -57.75 -35.91 -15.28
N GLY A 818 -56.92 -36.63 -16.05
CA GLY A 818 -57.35 -37.74 -16.92
C GLY A 818 -56.30 -38.86 -17.01
N HIS A 819 -56.73 -40.11 -17.16
CA HIS A 819 -55.88 -41.31 -17.16
C HIS A 819 -56.28 -42.32 -18.27
N GLY A 820 -55.31 -43.12 -18.74
CA GLY A 820 -55.43 -44.16 -19.79
C GLY A 820 -54.30 -44.02 -20.84
N ALA A 821 -53.42 -44.98 -21.20
CA ALA A 821 -53.36 -46.46 -21.07
C ALA A 821 -54.40 -47.19 -21.96
N VAL A 822 -54.16 -48.31 -22.67
CA VAL A 822 -53.13 -49.40 -22.71
C VAL A 822 -53.07 -49.93 -24.18
N ALA A 823 -52.05 -50.47 -24.87
CA ALA A 823 -50.59 -50.78 -24.79
C ALA A 823 -50.08 -50.96 -26.27
N GLY A 824 -48.83 -51.26 -26.67
CA GLY A 824 -47.54 -51.52 -25.99
C GLY A 824 -46.88 -52.86 -26.41
N LYS A 825 -45.72 -52.85 -27.11
CA LYS A 825 -44.76 -53.99 -27.23
C LYS A 825 -43.40 -53.65 -27.89
N LYS A 826 -42.38 -54.45 -27.55
CA LYS A 826 -41.06 -54.69 -28.23
C LYS A 826 -39.95 -53.59 -28.25
N THR A 827 -39.23 -53.50 -27.13
CA THR A 827 -37.76 -53.75 -26.96
C THR A 827 -36.66 -53.01 -27.75
N LYS A 828 -35.59 -52.61 -27.01
CA LYS A 828 -34.23 -52.17 -27.42
C LYS A 828 -34.17 -50.78 -28.12
N ASN A 829 -33.44 -49.76 -27.66
CA ASN A 829 -32.23 -49.71 -26.81
C ASN A 829 -32.31 -48.65 -25.69
N LYS A 830 -31.53 -48.85 -24.61
CA LYS A 830 -31.30 -47.80 -23.59
C LYS A 830 -30.41 -46.69 -24.16
N LYS A 831 -30.98 -45.52 -24.47
CA LYS A 831 -30.18 -44.28 -24.52
C LYS A 831 -29.76 -43.93 -23.10
N ALA A 832 -28.51 -43.50 -22.91
CA ALA A 832 -28.06 -42.97 -21.63
C ALA A 832 -28.91 -41.73 -21.26
N ALA A 833 -29.39 -41.68 -20.02
CA ALA A 833 -30.08 -40.50 -19.53
C ALA A 833 -29.09 -39.33 -19.45
N LYS A 834 -29.42 -38.18 -20.03
CA LYS A 834 -28.71 -36.95 -19.69
C LYS A 834 -28.93 -36.70 -18.20
N THR A 835 -27.85 -36.52 -17.45
CA THR A 835 -27.93 -35.96 -16.10
C THR A 835 -28.64 -34.60 -16.19
N PRO A 836 -29.55 -34.26 -15.24
CA PRO A 836 -30.14 -32.94 -15.21
C PRO A 836 -29.04 -31.90 -15.04
N LYS A 837 -29.09 -30.80 -15.79
CA LYS A 837 -28.25 -29.64 -15.49
C LYS A 837 -28.54 -29.18 -14.05
N PRO A 838 -27.53 -28.74 -13.28
CA PRO A 838 -27.79 -28.08 -12.01
C PRO A 838 -28.66 -26.84 -12.23
N PRO A 839 -29.47 -26.43 -11.24
CA PRO A 839 -30.20 -25.17 -11.32
C PRO A 839 -29.22 -23.99 -11.41
N PRO A 840 -29.59 -22.88 -12.08
CA PRO A 840 -28.73 -21.72 -12.19
C PRO A 840 -28.46 -21.11 -10.81
N LEU A 841 -27.25 -20.58 -10.64
CA LEU A 841 -26.83 -19.91 -9.40
C LEU A 841 -27.53 -18.55 -9.28
N LYS A 842 -27.99 -18.24 -8.07
CA LYS A 842 -28.60 -16.94 -7.76
C LYS A 842 -27.53 -15.91 -7.46
N ILE A 843 -27.71 -14.66 -7.87
CA ILE A 843 -26.78 -13.59 -7.49
C ILE A 843 -27.16 -13.07 -6.09
N LEU A 844 -26.17 -12.95 -5.21
CA LEU A 844 -26.30 -12.36 -3.89
C LEU A 844 -25.42 -11.11 -3.82
N ASP A 845 -26.03 -9.95 -4.07
CA ASP A 845 -25.39 -8.63 -4.11
C ASP A 845 -25.39 -8.01 -2.70
N VAL A 846 -24.21 -7.85 -2.09
CA VAL A 846 -24.06 -7.54 -0.66
C VAL A 846 -23.29 -6.24 -0.44
N GLY A 847 -23.93 -5.30 0.25
CA GLY A 847 -23.57 -3.89 0.18
C GLY A 847 -24.05 -3.27 -1.14
N SER A 848 -25.22 -3.71 -1.63
CA SER A 848 -25.72 -3.39 -2.98
C SER A 848 -25.99 -1.90 -3.21
N GLY A 849 -25.98 -1.07 -2.17
CA GLY A 849 -26.23 0.37 -2.27
C GLY A 849 -27.58 0.65 -2.91
N ASN A 850 -27.60 1.45 -3.97
CA ASN A 850 -28.82 1.74 -4.74
C ASN A 850 -29.41 0.52 -5.47
N GLY A 851 -28.67 -0.59 -5.60
CA GLY A 851 -29.11 -1.80 -6.29
C GLY A 851 -29.09 -1.72 -7.82
N TYR A 852 -28.39 -0.75 -8.44
CA TYR A 852 -28.34 -0.61 -9.90
C TYR A 852 -27.77 -1.86 -10.60
N TRP A 853 -26.69 -2.44 -10.06
CA TRP A 853 -26.13 -3.69 -10.57
C TRP A 853 -27.14 -4.84 -10.46
N SER A 854 -27.74 -5.02 -9.29
CA SER A 854 -28.83 -5.99 -9.11
C SER A 854 -30.01 -5.77 -10.06
N PHE A 855 -30.36 -4.52 -10.38
CA PHE A 855 -31.43 -4.20 -11.34
C PHE A 855 -31.03 -4.64 -12.75
N MET A 856 -29.84 -4.25 -13.23
CA MET A 856 -29.33 -4.66 -14.54
C MET A 856 -29.21 -6.19 -14.66
N LEU A 857 -28.77 -6.88 -13.61
CA LEU A 857 -28.69 -8.35 -13.59
C LEU A 857 -30.07 -9.01 -13.66
N ARG A 858 -31.10 -8.44 -13.03
CA ARG A 858 -32.50 -8.88 -13.19
C ARG A 858 -33.00 -8.65 -14.62
N GLN A 859 -32.69 -7.51 -15.26
CA GLN A 859 -33.02 -7.26 -16.67
C GLN A 859 -32.29 -8.24 -17.61
N TYR A 860 -31.10 -8.73 -17.23
CA TYR A 860 -30.38 -9.81 -17.92
C TYR A 860 -30.99 -11.21 -17.69
N GLY A 861 -32.04 -11.32 -16.86
CA GLY A 861 -32.78 -12.57 -16.58
C GLY A 861 -32.25 -13.37 -15.38
N LEU A 862 -31.50 -12.75 -14.47
CA LEU A 862 -30.90 -13.44 -13.31
C LEU A 862 -31.67 -13.18 -12.02
N GLU A 863 -31.97 -14.25 -11.27
CA GLU A 863 -32.51 -14.13 -9.92
C GLU A 863 -31.45 -13.50 -9.01
N THR A 864 -31.69 -12.25 -8.59
CA THR A 864 -30.72 -11.45 -7.85
C THR A 864 -31.32 -10.93 -6.54
N VAL A 865 -30.68 -11.29 -5.43
CA VAL A 865 -31.02 -10.89 -4.06
C VAL A 865 -30.09 -9.74 -3.64
N ALA A 866 -30.66 -8.57 -3.41
CA ALA A 866 -29.93 -7.39 -2.92
C ALA A 866 -29.99 -7.33 -1.39
N VAL A 867 -28.84 -7.09 -0.75
CA VAL A 867 -28.69 -7.02 0.72
C VAL A 867 -27.89 -5.77 1.08
N ASP A 868 -28.46 -4.90 1.90
CA ASP A 868 -27.84 -3.64 2.29
C ASP A 868 -28.30 -3.20 3.69
N ASN A 869 -27.44 -2.49 4.43
CA ASN A 869 -27.76 -1.99 5.76
C ASN A 869 -28.40 -0.58 5.75
N MET A 870 -28.58 0.03 4.58
CA MET A 870 -29.07 1.40 4.36
C MET A 870 -28.24 2.50 5.07
N GLN A 871 -26.95 2.26 5.30
CA GLN A 871 -26.06 3.23 5.96
C GLN A 871 -25.95 4.58 5.21
N SER A 872 -26.09 4.57 3.88
CA SER A 872 -26.24 5.78 3.07
C SER A 872 -27.72 6.03 2.80
N GLU A 873 -28.39 6.80 3.66
CA GLU A 873 -29.84 6.98 3.66
C GLU A 873 -30.38 7.73 2.42
N TRP A 874 -29.53 8.50 1.74
CA TRP A 874 -29.94 9.45 0.68
C TRP A 874 -29.34 9.07 -0.69
N ARG A 875 -30.11 8.29 -1.45
CA ARG A 875 -29.77 7.75 -2.78
C ARG A 875 -31.03 7.45 -3.59
N VAL A 876 -30.93 7.44 -4.92
CA VAL A 876 -31.89 6.69 -5.74
C VAL A 876 -31.80 5.22 -5.35
N ASN A 877 -32.91 4.50 -5.39
CA ASN A 877 -32.94 3.05 -5.24
C ASN A 877 -33.59 2.44 -6.48
N TRP A 878 -32.98 1.40 -7.03
CA TRP A 878 -33.45 0.72 -8.24
C TRP A 878 -34.23 -0.57 -7.93
N ILE A 879 -34.28 -1.01 -6.66
CA ILE A 879 -34.92 -2.26 -6.21
C ILE A 879 -35.70 -2.07 -4.90
N PRO A 880 -37.00 -2.40 -4.86
CA PRO A 880 -37.84 -2.25 -3.65
C PRO A 880 -37.62 -3.37 -2.62
N ASN A 881 -37.27 -4.59 -3.07
CA ASN A 881 -37.11 -5.76 -2.20
C ASN A 881 -35.65 -5.99 -1.77
N THR A 882 -34.96 -4.93 -1.39
CA THR A 882 -33.60 -5.00 -0.81
C THR A 882 -33.69 -5.43 0.66
N HIS A 883 -32.95 -6.46 1.05
CA HIS A 883 -32.97 -6.98 2.42
C HIS A 883 -32.20 -6.06 3.38
N LEU A 884 -32.95 -5.40 4.27
CA LEU A 884 -32.45 -4.41 5.24
C LEU A 884 -31.69 -5.09 6.40
N THR A 885 -30.42 -5.43 6.19
CA THR A 885 -29.57 -6.11 7.19
C THR A 885 -28.09 -6.04 6.82
N THR A 886 -27.18 -6.43 7.73
CA THR A 886 -25.75 -6.56 7.38
C THR A 886 -25.52 -7.82 6.57
N GLY A 887 -24.56 -7.79 5.63
CA GLY A 887 -24.21 -8.95 4.81
C GLY A 887 -23.85 -10.21 5.63
N THR A 888 -23.10 -10.04 6.73
CA THR A 888 -22.76 -11.18 7.59
C THR A 888 -23.96 -11.71 8.38
N SER A 889 -24.91 -10.84 8.75
CA SER A 889 -26.19 -11.24 9.35
C SER A 889 -27.05 -12.02 8.37
N PHE A 890 -27.08 -11.60 7.10
CA PHE A 890 -27.82 -12.32 6.04
C PHE A 890 -27.22 -13.70 5.77
N LEU A 891 -25.90 -13.80 5.57
CA LEU A 891 -25.24 -15.10 5.40
C LEU A 891 -25.43 -16.03 6.61
N LYS A 892 -25.46 -15.50 7.84
CA LYS A 892 -25.76 -16.29 9.06
C LYS A 892 -27.22 -16.74 9.15
N SER A 893 -28.14 -16.12 8.41
CA SER A 893 -29.54 -16.55 8.31
C SER A 893 -29.78 -17.59 7.22
N LEU A 894 -28.87 -17.71 6.24
CA LEU A 894 -28.90 -18.76 5.23
C LEU A 894 -28.26 -20.06 5.75
N PRO A 895 -28.88 -21.24 5.56
CA PRO A 895 -28.23 -22.51 5.81
C PRO A 895 -26.98 -22.67 4.94
N ARG A 896 -25.82 -22.98 5.54
CA ARG A 896 -24.51 -23.06 4.86
C ARG A 896 -24.50 -23.83 3.51
N PRO A 897 -25.21 -24.96 3.33
CA PRO A 897 -25.28 -25.64 2.02
C PRO A 897 -25.86 -24.76 0.90
N GLN A 898 -26.81 -23.86 1.23
CA GLN A 898 -27.41 -22.94 0.24
C GLN A 898 -26.43 -21.87 -0.24
N HIS A 899 -25.30 -21.64 0.45
CA HIS A 899 -24.26 -20.73 -0.06
C HIS A 899 -23.68 -21.21 -1.39
N LYS A 900 -23.60 -22.53 -1.63
CA LYS A 900 -23.14 -23.10 -2.92
C LYS A 900 -24.14 -22.91 -4.08
N ASN A 901 -25.38 -22.49 -3.79
CA ASN A 901 -26.39 -22.14 -4.80
C ASN A 901 -26.33 -20.65 -5.21
N HIS A 902 -25.39 -19.88 -4.67
CA HIS A 902 -25.28 -18.43 -4.90
C HIS A 902 -23.91 -18.05 -5.46
N ILE A 903 -23.85 -16.95 -6.21
CA ILE A 903 -22.65 -16.17 -6.49
C ILE A 903 -22.67 -14.95 -5.57
N LEU A 904 -21.64 -14.78 -4.72
CA LEU A 904 -21.50 -13.56 -3.92
C LEU A 904 -20.96 -12.43 -4.79
N LEU A 905 -21.75 -11.38 -5.00
CA LEU A 905 -21.35 -10.17 -5.72
C LEU A 905 -21.09 -9.04 -4.70
N LEU A 906 -19.93 -8.39 -4.83
CA LEU A 906 -19.53 -7.23 -4.03
C LEU A 906 -19.27 -6.04 -4.97
N VAL A 907 -20.22 -5.10 -5.03
CA VAL A 907 -20.05 -3.86 -5.80
C VAL A 907 -19.48 -2.78 -4.89
N TYR A 908 -18.26 -2.35 -5.19
CA TYR A 908 -17.50 -1.32 -4.48
C TYR A 908 -17.47 -1.48 -2.94
N PRO A 909 -17.11 -2.67 -2.41
CA PRO A 909 -17.15 -2.95 -0.97
C PRO A 909 -16.35 -1.93 -0.15
N ILE A 910 -16.91 -1.50 0.97
CA ILE A 910 -16.31 -0.48 1.85
C ILE A 910 -15.05 -0.99 2.58
N THR A 911 -14.12 -0.08 2.84
CA THR A 911 -12.83 -0.34 3.51
C THR A 911 -12.92 -0.51 5.03
N GLY A 912 -14.05 -0.11 5.63
CA GLY A 912 -14.30 -0.12 7.06
C GLY A 912 -13.66 1.07 7.81
N PRO A 913 -14.20 1.47 8.98
CA PRO A 913 -13.65 2.59 9.76
C PRO A 913 -12.26 2.29 10.36
N ASP A 914 -11.86 1.01 10.40
CA ASP A 914 -10.52 0.57 10.77
C ASP A 914 -9.51 0.59 9.59
N GLY A 915 -10.01 0.72 8.36
CA GLY A 915 -9.21 0.75 7.13
C GLY A 915 -8.57 -0.58 6.70
N ASN A 916 -8.73 -1.69 7.45
CA ASN A 916 -8.13 -2.98 7.10
C ASN A 916 -9.10 -3.91 6.35
N GLY A 917 -10.27 -3.40 5.92
CA GLY A 917 -11.25 -4.16 5.15
C GLY A 917 -12.08 -5.14 5.97
N SER A 918 -12.39 -4.78 7.23
CA SER A 918 -13.19 -5.59 8.16
C SER A 918 -14.47 -6.17 7.53
N PHE A 919 -15.26 -5.34 6.84
CA PHE A 919 -16.45 -5.76 6.08
C PHE A 919 -16.15 -6.90 5.09
N THR A 920 -15.17 -6.71 4.22
CA THR A 920 -14.75 -7.69 3.20
C THR A 920 -14.26 -8.99 3.84
N ARG A 921 -13.41 -8.88 4.87
CA ARG A 921 -12.82 -10.04 5.56
C ARG A 921 -13.87 -10.90 6.24
N ASP A 922 -14.75 -10.31 7.05
CA ASP A 922 -15.77 -11.07 7.77
C ASP A 922 -16.81 -11.70 6.83
N LEU A 923 -17.11 -11.04 5.70
CA LEU A 923 -18.05 -11.56 4.72
C LEU A 923 -17.48 -12.77 3.96
N ILE A 924 -16.23 -12.68 3.47
CA ILE A 924 -15.52 -13.79 2.81
C ILE A 924 -15.26 -14.95 3.80
N LYS A 925 -15.01 -14.63 5.08
CA LYS A 925 -14.85 -15.60 6.18
C LYS A 925 -16.14 -16.35 6.51
N GLU A 926 -17.32 -15.72 6.47
CA GLU A 926 -18.59 -16.44 6.67
C GLU A 926 -19.04 -17.18 5.41
N TYR A 927 -18.84 -16.63 4.22
CA TYR A 927 -19.32 -17.21 2.96
C TYR A 927 -18.75 -18.62 2.69
N LYS A 928 -19.62 -19.52 2.20
CA LYS A 928 -19.29 -20.94 1.92
C LYS A 928 -19.68 -21.39 0.50
N GLY A 929 -20.04 -20.45 -0.37
CA GLY A 929 -20.26 -20.74 -1.78
C GLY A 929 -18.95 -20.75 -2.55
N ASP A 930 -19.01 -21.17 -3.81
CA ASP A 930 -17.82 -21.51 -4.59
C ASP A 930 -17.40 -20.41 -5.58
N VAL A 931 -18.18 -19.32 -5.71
CA VAL A 931 -17.88 -18.17 -6.58
C VAL A 931 -18.02 -16.85 -5.83
N VAL A 932 -17.01 -15.98 -5.93
CA VAL A 932 -17.06 -14.59 -5.49
C VAL A 932 -16.72 -13.67 -6.65
N ILE A 933 -17.50 -12.62 -6.83
CA ILE A 933 -17.31 -11.59 -7.86
C ILE A 933 -17.20 -10.23 -7.18
N VAL A 934 -16.20 -9.44 -7.56
CA VAL A 934 -15.93 -8.11 -7.00
C VAL A 934 -15.85 -7.10 -8.13
N SER A 935 -16.49 -5.95 -7.96
CA SER A 935 -16.51 -4.85 -8.93
C SER A 935 -15.98 -3.58 -8.26
N GLY A 936 -14.85 -3.04 -8.70
CA GLY A 936 -14.24 -1.84 -8.12
C GLY A 936 -12.75 -1.66 -8.41
N THR A 937 -12.05 -0.89 -7.58
CA THR A 937 -10.72 -0.34 -7.92
C THR A 937 -9.63 -1.40 -8.07
N GLN A 938 -8.92 -1.37 -9.21
CA GLN A 938 -7.84 -2.30 -9.56
C GLN A 938 -6.45 -1.84 -9.09
N ASN A 939 -6.37 -1.03 -8.03
CA ASN A 939 -5.11 -0.56 -7.45
C ASN A 939 -5.27 -0.21 -5.96
N GLY A 940 -4.16 -0.14 -5.22
CA GLY A 940 -4.14 0.10 -3.78
C GLY A 940 -4.44 1.54 -3.32
N ASN A 941 -5.28 2.28 -4.04
CA ASN A 941 -5.60 3.68 -3.74
C ASN A 941 -6.30 3.89 -2.39
N GLY A 942 -7.05 2.88 -1.91
CA GLY A 942 -7.75 2.90 -0.63
C GLY A 942 -9.25 3.17 -0.67
N TYR A 943 -9.91 3.07 -1.84
CA TYR A 943 -11.37 3.25 -1.96
C TYR A 943 -12.18 1.95 -1.84
N THR A 944 -11.70 0.84 -2.42
CA THR A 944 -12.45 -0.44 -2.46
C THR A 944 -11.76 -1.51 -1.62
N GLY A 945 -12.51 -2.18 -0.75
CA GLY A 945 -12.12 -3.38 -0.03
C GLY A 945 -11.17 -3.14 1.14
N PHE A 946 -10.07 -2.41 0.91
CA PHE A 946 -8.97 -2.17 1.86
C PHE A 946 -8.48 -0.72 1.76
N GLY A 947 -8.01 -0.15 2.88
CA GLY A 947 -7.49 1.21 2.94
C GLY A 947 -6.14 1.39 2.24
N ARG A 948 -5.74 2.64 2.03
CA ARG A 948 -4.51 2.98 1.29
C ARG A 948 -3.28 2.30 1.90
N GLY A 949 -2.54 1.55 1.09
CA GLY A 949 -1.36 0.80 1.54
C GLY A 949 -1.66 -0.46 2.38
N LYS A 950 -2.92 -0.96 2.38
CA LYS A 950 -3.34 -2.22 3.01
C LYS A 950 -3.55 -3.37 2.00
N GLY A 951 -3.13 -3.15 0.76
CA GLY A 951 -3.21 -4.09 -0.38
C GLY A 951 -4.48 -3.96 -1.22
N SER A 952 -4.52 -4.63 -2.36
CA SER A 952 -5.68 -4.75 -3.25
C SER A 952 -6.53 -5.99 -2.97
N MET A 953 -7.68 -6.13 -3.65
CA MET A 953 -8.53 -7.32 -3.55
C MET A 953 -7.83 -8.59 -4.05
N ASP A 954 -6.96 -8.49 -5.06
CA ASP A 954 -6.16 -9.61 -5.56
C ASP A 954 -5.12 -10.07 -4.53
N GLU A 955 -4.36 -9.14 -3.94
CA GLU A 955 -3.43 -9.45 -2.86
C GLU A 955 -4.15 -10.11 -1.67
N PHE A 956 -5.34 -9.61 -1.32
CA PHE A 956 -6.15 -10.24 -0.28
C PHE A 956 -6.58 -11.66 -0.64
N MET A 957 -7.15 -11.88 -1.83
CA MET A 957 -7.73 -13.18 -2.20
C MET A 957 -6.69 -14.25 -2.55
N LEU A 958 -5.54 -13.85 -3.11
CA LEU A 958 -4.54 -14.76 -3.66
C LEU A 958 -3.28 -14.87 -2.81
N GLU A 959 -2.85 -13.79 -2.15
CA GLU A 959 -1.55 -13.72 -1.46
C GLU A 959 -1.64 -13.70 0.07
N SER A 960 -2.75 -13.21 0.65
CA SER A 960 -2.86 -13.07 2.10
C SER A 960 -2.85 -14.42 2.84
N PRO A 961 -2.26 -14.51 4.04
CA PRO A 961 -2.27 -15.74 4.85
C PRO A 961 -3.67 -16.29 5.16
N GLU A 962 -4.70 -15.43 5.11
CA GLU A 962 -6.09 -15.81 5.35
C GLU A 962 -6.74 -16.57 4.18
N GLN A 963 -6.35 -16.28 2.93
CA GLN A 963 -7.05 -16.75 1.73
C GLN A 963 -6.16 -17.52 0.73
N LYS A 964 -4.84 -17.38 0.80
CA LYS A 964 -3.87 -18.01 -0.12
C LYS A 964 -4.12 -19.51 -0.28
N GLY A 965 -4.27 -19.95 -1.53
CA GLY A 965 -4.55 -21.35 -1.89
C GLY A 965 -6.02 -21.80 -1.74
N LYS A 966 -6.92 -20.96 -1.19
CA LYS A 966 -8.37 -21.26 -1.08
C LYS A 966 -9.16 -20.78 -2.29
N TRP A 967 -8.63 -19.80 -3.02
CA TRP A 967 -9.27 -19.19 -4.19
C TRP A 967 -8.34 -19.15 -5.40
N GLU A 968 -8.94 -19.25 -6.58
CA GLU A 968 -8.33 -19.17 -7.90
C GLU A 968 -9.04 -18.04 -8.68
N LYS A 969 -8.28 -17.08 -9.21
CA LYS A 969 -8.85 -16.01 -10.06
C LYS A 969 -9.09 -16.56 -11.46
N ILE A 970 -10.34 -16.56 -11.92
CA ILE A 970 -10.72 -17.05 -13.25
C ILE A 970 -11.02 -15.95 -14.26
N ALA A 971 -11.29 -14.72 -13.80
CA ALA A 971 -11.36 -13.54 -14.66
C ALA A 971 -10.91 -12.26 -13.95
N GLN A 972 -10.35 -11.35 -14.74
CA GLN A 972 -10.18 -9.94 -14.44
C GLN A 972 -10.45 -9.17 -15.74
N VAL A 973 -11.50 -8.36 -15.79
CA VAL A 973 -11.80 -7.51 -16.96
C VAL A 973 -11.94 -6.05 -16.52
N PRO A 974 -11.48 -5.09 -17.34
CA PRO A 974 -11.64 -3.68 -17.02
C PRO A 974 -13.12 -3.28 -17.03
N LEU A 975 -13.46 -2.26 -16.24
CA LEU A 975 -14.79 -1.64 -16.22
C LEU A 975 -14.71 -0.19 -16.73
N PRO A 976 -15.86 0.38 -17.17
CA PRO A 976 -15.93 1.78 -17.56
C PRO A 976 -15.57 2.63 -16.34
N SER A 977 -14.39 3.27 -16.41
CA SER A 977 -13.76 3.94 -15.27
C SER A 977 -13.99 5.44 -15.36
N PHE A 978 -14.30 6.09 -14.24
CA PHE A 978 -14.38 7.56 -14.18
C PHE A 978 -13.00 8.21 -14.28
N ALA A 979 -12.98 9.51 -14.60
CA ALA A 979 -11.75 10.28 -14.63
C ALA A 979 -11.04 10.29 -13.26
N GLY A 980 -9.77 9.86 -13.25
CA GLY A 980 -9.01 9.60 -12.03
C GLY A 980 -9.29 8.25 -11.35
N ARG A 981 -9.94 7.30 -12.04
CA ARG A 981 -10.26 5.96 -11.51
C ARG A 981 -9.85 4.85 -12.48
N ASP A 982 -9.73 3.64 -11.95
CA ASP A 982 -9.15 2.46 -12.59
C ASP A 982 -9.91 1.23 -12.06
N GLU A 983 -11.07 0.98 -12.65
CA GLU A 983 -12.10 0.07 -12.14
C GLU A 983 -12.10 -1.27 -12.90
N GLY A 984 -12.48 -2.36 -12.25
CA GLY A 984 -12.47 -3.70 -12.86
C GLY A 984 -13.38 -4.72 -12.16
N LEU A 985 -13.73 -5.76 -12.90
CA LEU A 985 -14.46 -6.92 -12.41
C LEU A 985 -13.49 -8.08 -12.19
N PHE A 986 -13.43 -8.58 -10.97
CA PHE A 986 -12.67 -9.75 -10.56
C PHE A 986 -13.62 -10.93 -10.30
N VAL A 987 -13.24 -12.12 -10.74
CA VAL A 987 -13.99 -13.37 -10.48
C VAL A 987 -13.06 -14.40 -9.87
N TYR A 988 -13.39 -14.83 -8.65
CA TYR A 988 -12.67 -15.84 -7.88
C TYR A 988 -13.53 -17.09 -7.69
N VAL A 989 -12.93 -18.26 -7.87
CA VAL A 989 -13.53 -19.59 -7.65
C VAL A 989 -12.82 -20.30 -6.51
N ARG A 990 -13.54 -21.06 -5.69
CA ARG A 990 -12.97 -21.83 -4.58
C ARG A 990 -12.18 -23.04 -5.10
N GLY A 991 -10.92 -23.15 -4.71
CA GLY A 991 -10.00 -24.20 -5.19
C GLY A 991 -10.27 -25.57 -4.58
N GLN A 992 -10.14 -26.64 -5.38
CA GLN A 992 -10.42 -28.03 -4.96
C GLN A 992 -9.50 -28.58 -3.85
N ALA A 993 -8.42 -27.86 -3.49
CA ALA A 993 -7.54 -28.23 -2.37
C ALA A 993 -8.15 -27.93 -0.98
N GLY A 994 -9.24 -27.16 -0.90
CA GLY A 994 -9.82 -26.65 0.35
C GLY A 994 -10.89 -27.51 1.05
N GLU A 995 -11.10 -28.76 0.61
CA GLU A 995 -12.03 -29.73 1.26
C GLU A 995 -11.26 -30.95 1.85
N LYS A 996 -10.07 -30.71 2.41
CA LYS A 996 -9.31 -31.61 3.29
C LYS A 996 -9.05 -30.96 4.64
#